data_AF-A0A661W2I7-F1
#
_entry.id   AF-A0A661W2I7-F1
#
_cell.length_a   1.000
_cell.length_b   1.000
_cell.length_c   1.000
_cell.angle_alpha   90.00
_cell.angle_beta   90.00
_cell.angle_gamma   90.00
#
_symmetry.space_group_name_H-M   'P 1'
#
loop_
_entity.id
_entity.type
_entity.pdbx_description
1 polymer ?
#
loop_
_entity_poly.entity_id
_entity_poly.type
_entity_poly.pdbx_seq_one_letter_code
_entity_poly.pdbx_strand_id
1 'polypeptide(L)'
;MDKRLAALTTVSLLLAVTTAVNAASAVSASSALRTSAQHYHAYLPLVANNHPSAPPLYRLYADPDDLARLDEDPYGKETIPATFVYERSWDVDIRYRGDVSRLMPKKNWKVFFPGSDLFQGQEELNLNADYPDQTLLRSYVGYDLFARVGVPTPRADYARLYINDEYYGLFSQVEQIDKRFLHRLGIEMHGNLYKPHYGNLGLEENDWWYDQHYPKKTNRQSGHEDLVAFIELINYTPDEQFPEAIAEVLDVNEWLDWYAVNILIGNFEMLEKNYYIYHDFSTDRWIILPWDVDLSLGHNMWGPGWGGLLDEELSWDNPIDSGTWESKKVDGKWNHLIDRMMDMPEFRFFYCRRLKELMADEFSPAEMFPRVDAAFAYIRPWAEADPNRWRPEGFQFSDGPDELKTYITNRIEFLETEMVTFCPDLEVPLVINEFMADNSGTIGDEAGDYDDWIEIYNTSSTLTWDLGGMYLTDNLGEPTRWRIPDDTLIPPGGTLLFWADGEENEGPLHANFALDATGGQIGLFDRDIFGNSVISVLTYTTQATDVSYGRMPDGSDTWQSFIAPTPGWPNQGRPPIISGTIHTPAWPTADDVVTITAVITDEGALTVTLWYRTFAPGAQPPDYQPAPMHQANGSGTNWQLVLPAQPEGTWVEYYIEAEDEVGMATVGRPDWPQENYRYIVGWQRPPLYINELMALNTHTLEDEDGDYDDWIELYNAGTEDIDLGGMHLTDNIGSATQFHIPAGTVIPAGGYLVLWADRDWEGGHLNFKLSGAGEYVGLFDSQAGYYAPIDAVYFPPQTPDVSWGRFPDGDGGWHAMTTPTPGGPNLLEQPQFLEVARTPTWPDAGESVTVTAVITAGSPVVSATLWYDVGNGFQPGSMVEGSGTSWQLVLPPQPEGTLVDYYLEAVDGVGQRTLHPTAAPTVTHRYLVGYAPPTVLINEFLADNESVNQDEAGEYDDWLELYNADAVTVTLEGMYLTDDLSEPTKWQFPAGTTIPPNGYLLVWCDRDTGQGPLHADFKLNRDGEEIGLFADDAHGLVPLDRLVFGPQLEDISYGRLPDGADTWDFIAPPTPGVSNGDVKRGLKARLRPGKPR
;
A
#
# COMPACT_ATOMS: atom_id res chain seq x y z
N MET A 1 -7.03 -76.67 -0.02
CA MET A 1 -6.26 -76.38 -1.25
C MET A 1 -7.15 -75.51 -2.11
N ASP A 2 -7.52 -74.31 -1.71
CA ASP A 2 -6.76 -73.07 -1.46
C ASP A 2 -7.40 -72.09 -2.47
N LYS A 3 -8.20 -71.07 -2.13
CA LYS A 3 -8.26 -70.15 -0.98
C LYS A 3 -6.91 -69.51 -0.66
N ARG A 4 -6.39 -68.73 -1.61
CA ARG A 4 -5.68 -67.45 -1.45
C ARG A 4 -5.34 -66.92 -2.87
N LEU A 5 -5.32 -65.59 -3.03
CA LEU A 5 -5.01 -64.83 -4.25
C LEU A 5 -6.12 -64.62 -5.31
N ALA A 6 -7.22 -63.95 -4.94
CA ALA A 6 -8.06 -63.19 -5.89
C ALA A 6 -8.88 -62.07 -5.21
N ALA A 7 -8.36 -61.47 -4.14
CA ALA A 7 -8.97 -60.36 -3.43
C ALA A 7 -7.87 -59.42 -2.91
N LEU A 8 -7.24 -58.69 -3.84
CA LEU A 8 -6.25 -57.63 -3.59
C LEU A 8 -5.94 -56.92 -4.92
N THR A 9 -6.94 -56.31 -5.55
CA THR A 9 -6.75 -55.41 -6.72
C THR A 9 -8.01 -54.60 -7.06
N THR A 10 -8.71 -54.08 -6.04
CA THR A 10 -9.82 -53.13 -6.27
C THR A 10 -10.06 -52.15 -5.12
N VAL A 11 -9.05 -51.89 -4.28
CA VAL A 11 -9.10 -50.88 -3.20
C VAL A 11 -8.00 -49.81 -3.34
N SER A 12 -7.09 -49.94 -4.31
CA SER A 12 -5.98 -48.98 -4.49
C SER A 12 -6.19 -47.96 -5.61
N LEU A 13 -7.41 -47.81 -6.14
CA LEU A 13 -7.71 -46.83 -7.20
C LEU A 13 -8.75 -45.76 -6.78
N LEU A 14 -9.28 -45.83 -5.56
CA LEU A 14 -10.23 -44.84 -5.02
C LEU A 14 -9.61 -43.95 -3.92
N LEU A 15 -8.34 -44.19 -3.55
CA LEU A 15 -7.60 -43.37 -2.57
C LEU A 15 -6.57 -42.43 -3.20
N ALA A 16 -6.42 -42.46 -4.53
CA ALA A 16 -5.46 -41.64 -5.28
C ALA A 16 -6.10 -40.47 -6.05
N VAL A 17 -7.44 -40.35 -6.02
CA VAL A 17 -8.17 -39.27 -6.69
C VAL A 17 -8.76 -38.27 -5.67
N THR A 18 -8.95 -38.66 -4.42
CA THR A 18 -9.36 -37.77 -3.32
C THR A 18 -8.20 -37.01 -2.68
N THR A 19 -6.95 -37.47 -2.81
CA THR A 19 -5.75 -36.77 -2.32
C THR A 19 -5.20 -35.74 -3.31
N ALA A 20 -5.51 -35.84 -4.60
CA ALA A 20 -5.09 -34.86 -5.62
C ALA A 20 -6.04 -33.65 -5.73
N VAL A 21 -7.32 -33.79 -5.34
CA VAL A 21 -8.29 -32.69 -5.40
C VAL A 21 -8.20 -31.78 -4.15
N ASN A 22 -7.82 -32.32 -2.98
CA ASN A 22 -7.62 -31.50 -1.78
C ASN A 22 -6.26 -30.79 -1.72
N ALA A 23 -5.25 -31.25 -2.47
CA ALA A 23 -3.96 -30.55 -2.58
C ALA A 23 -4.03 -29.32 -3.52
N ALA A 24 -4.87 -29.36 -4.55
CA ALA A 24 -5.05 -28.23 -5.47
C ALA A 24 -5.94 -27.11 -4.89
N SER A 25 -6.84 -27.43 -3.96
CA SER A 25 -7.68 -26.43 -3.28
C SER A 25 -7.03 -25.78 -2.05
N ALA A 26 -6.00 -26.42 -1.46
CA ALA A 26 -5.22 -25.81 -0.39
C ALA A 26 -4.21 -24.76 -0.91
N VAL A 27 -3.69 -24.94 -2.13
CA VAL A 27 -2.74 -24.01 -2.76
C VAL A 27 -3.43 -22.76 -3.31
N SER A 28 -4.73 -22.79 -3.63
CA SER A 28 -5.45 -21.59 -4.06
C SER A 28 -5.97 -20.73 -2.90
N ALA A 29 -6.15 -21.32 -1.71
CA ALA A 29 -6.66 -20.60 -0.53
C ALA A 29 -5.57 -19.86 0.26
N SER A 30 -4.29 -20.22 0.14
CA SER A 30 -3.18 -19.48 0.77
C SER A 30 -2.74 -18.22 0.01
N SER A 31 -3.38 -17.91 -1.13
CA SER A 31 -3.03 -16.76 -1.96
C SER A 31 -3.89 -15.50 -1.72
N ALA A 32 -4.92 -15.58 -0.87
CA ALA A 32 -5.95 -14.53 -0.80
C ALA A 32 -6.17 -13.88 0.58
N LEU A 33 -5.42 -14.24 1.62
CA LEU A 33 -5.47 -13.56 2.92
C LEU A 33 -4.06 -13.39 3.48
N ARG A 34 -3.28 -12.49 2.87
CA ARG A 34 -2.05 -11.92 3.41
C ARG A 34 -2.34 -10.47 3.77
N THR A 35 -2.88 -10.22 4.97
CA THR A 35 -3.20 -8.87 5.44
C THR A 35 -2.62 -8.63 6.83
N SER A 36 -1.30 -8.68 6.91
CA SER A 36 -0.48 -7.93 7.90
C SER A 36 0.86 -7.47 7.30
N ALA A 37 1.02 -7.60 5.98
CA ALA A 37 2.25 -7.31 5.27
C ALA A 37 2.13 -6.02 4.44
N GLN A 38 2.20 -4.85 5.09
CA GLN A 38 2.37 -3.60 4.34
C GLN A 38 3.73 -3.54 3.59
N HIS A 39 4.68 -4.45 3.88
CA HIS A 39 5.95 -4.53 3.15
C HIS A 39 6.02 -5.62 2.05
N TYR A 40 5.25 -6.72 2.11
CA TYR A 40 5.42 -7.83 1.15
C TYR A 40 4.65 -7.66 -0.17
N HIS A 41 3.71 -6.72 -0.28
CA HIS A 41 3.03 -6.45 -1.55
C HIS A 41 3.96 -5.80 -2.61
N ALA A 42 5.16 -5.33 -2.23
CA ALA A 42 6.11 -4.68 -3.14
C ALA A 42 7.02 -5.65 -3.92
N TYR A 43 7.09 -6.93 -3.51
CA TYR A 43 8.04 -7.94 -4.02
C TYR A 43 7.33 -9.16 -4.58
N LEU A 44 6.27 -8.95 -5.37
CA LEU A 44 5.47 -10.05 -5.93
C LEU A 44 6.38 -11.12 -6.59
N PRO A 45 6.21 -12.41 -6.25
CA PRO A 45 6.95 -13.49 -6.89
C PRO A 45 6.82 -13.40 -8.40
N LEU A 46 7.95 -13.55 -9.10
CA LEU A 46 8.03 -13.40 -10.55
C LEU A 46 7.23 -14.53 -11.23
N VAL A 47 7.29 -15.75 -10.68
CA VAL A 47 6.57 -16.94 -11.21
C VAL A 47 5.14 -17.06 -10.64
N ALA A 48 4.34 -16.00 -10.72
CA ALA A 48 2.93 -16.01 -10.35
C ALA A 48 2.02 -16.02 -11.60
N ASN A 49 1.79 -17.20 -12.20
CA ASN A 49 0.70 -17.63 -13.12
C ASN A 49 0.09 -16.68 -14.20
N ASN A 50 0.64 -15.50 -14.45
CA ASN A 50 0.08 -14.48 -15.35
C ASN A 50 1.10 -13.94 -16.37
N HIS A 51 2.17 -14.69 -16.67
CA HIS A 51 3.07 -14.26 -17.73
C HIS A 51 2.32 -14.16 -19.06
N PRO A 52 2.56 -13.10 -19.85
CA PRO A 52 2.14 -13.09 -21.25
C PRO A 52 2.71 -14.34 -21.96
N SER A 53 2.10 -14.74 -23.08
CA SER A 53 2.51 -15.95 -23.80
C SER A 53 3.95 -15.95 -24.32
N ALA A 54 4.66 -14.82 -24.24
CA ALA A 54 6.07 -14.67 -24.56
C ALA A 54 6.69 -13.44 -23.86
N PRO A 55 8.03 -13.42 -23.65
CA PRO A 55 8.73 -12.24 -23.16
C PRO A 55 8.47 -10.99 -24.02
N PRO A 56 8.45 -9.78 -23.43
CA PRO A 56 8.27 -8.53 -24.17
C PRO A 56 9.28 -8.40 -25.32
N LEU A 57 8.84 -7.76 -26.40
CA LEU A 57 9.65 -7.53 -27.59
C LEU A 57 10.08 -6.07 -27.64
N TYR A 58 11.39 -5.83 -27.51
CA TYR A 58 12.01 -4.52 -27.62
C TYR A 58 12.73 -4.39 -28.95
N ARG A 59 12.60 -3.22 -29.58
CA ARG A 59 13.42 -2.85 -30.74
C ARG A 59 14.27 -1.65 -30.39
N LEU A 60 15.52 -1.70 -30.81
CA LEU A 60 16.48 -0.63 -30.66
C LEU A 60 17.00 -0.24 -32.04
N TYR A 61 16.81 1.02 -32.41
CA TYR A 61 17.31 1.57 -33.66
C TYR A 61 18.45 2.53 -33.36
N ALA A 62 19.64 2.25 -33.88
CA ALA A 62 20.84 3.05 -33.66
C ALA A 62 21.65 3.14 -34.96
N ASP A 63 22.37 4.24 -35.14
CA ASP A 63 23.23 4.42 -36.30
C ASP A 63 24.35 3.35 -36.31
N PRO A 64 24.56 2.62 -37.42
CA PRO A 64 25.59 1.58 -37.49
C PRO A 64 27.01 2.07 -37.21
N ASP A 65 27.35 3.31 -37.59
CA ASP A 65 28.68 3.88 -37.32
C ASP A 65 28.84 4.19 -35.82
N ASP A 66 27.78 4.64 -35.15
CA ASP A 66 27.79 4.82 -33.69
C ASP A 66 27.84 3.49 -32.92
N LEU A 67 27.15 2.44 -33.41
CA LEU A 67 27.30 1.09 -32.86
C LEU A 67 28.74 0.58 -32.98
N ALA A 68 29.40 0.81 -34.12
CA ALA A 68 30.80 0.44 -34.31
C ALA A 68 31.75 1.18 -33.35
N ARG A 69 31.44 2.42 -32.98
CA ARG A 69 32.21 3.16 -31.95
C ARG A 69 32.14 2.51 -30.57
N LEU A 70 30.99 1.93 -30.20
CA LEU A 70 30.90 1.18 -28.93
C LEU A 70 31.79 -0.07 -28.95
N ASP A 71 31.97 -0.71 -30.11
CA ASP A 71 32.88 -1.86 -30.26
C ASP A 71 34.37 -1.46 -30.21
N GLU A 72 34.72 -0.24 -30.63
CA GLU A 72 36.10 0.28 -30.57
C GLU A 72 36.58 0.57 -29.14
N ASP A 73 35.70 1.06 -28.27
CA ASP A 73 35.95 1.23 -26.83
C ASP A 73 34.81 0.65 -25.96
N PRO A 74 34.76 -0.68 -25.77
CA PRO A 74 33.67 -1.33 -25.04
C PRO A 74 33.56 -0.90 -23.58
N TYR A 75 34.65 -0.44 -22.96
CA TYR A 75 34.71 0.04 -21.57
C TYR A 75 34.36 1.52 -21.42
N GLY A 76 34.24 2.24 -22.53
CA GLY A 76 33.79 3.61 -22.59
C GLY A 76 32.53 3.85 -21.76
N LYS A 77 32.47 5.04 -21.14
CA LYS A 77 31.28 5.54 -20.45
C LYS A 77 30.41 6.43 -21.34
N GLU A 78 30.90 6.78 -22.52
CA GLU A 78 30.12 7.52 -23.52
C GLU A 78 28.92 6.69 -23.98
N THR A 79 27.79 7.36 -24.17
CA THR A 79 26.58 6.80 -24.75
C THR A 79 26.46 7.18 -26.22
N ILE A 80 25.66 6.43 -26.96
CA ILE A 80 25.22 6.79 -28.30
C ILE A 80 23.69 6.96 -28.31
N PRO A 81 23.16 7.88 -29.13
CA PRO A 81 21.72 8.05 -29.27
C PRO A 81 21.10 6.85 -30.00
N ALA A 82 19.88 6.49 -29.59
CA ALA A 82 19.09 5.44 -30.22
C ALA A 82 17.58 5.70 -30.03
N THR A 83 16.75 4.93 -30.74
CA THR A 83 15.31 4.88 -30.51
C THR A 83 14.91 3.52 -29.96
N PHE A 84 14.35 3.49 -28.76
CA PHE A 84 13.80 2.30 -28.14
C PHE A 84 12.30 2.20 -28.44
N VAL A 85 11.80 1.02 -28.80
CA VAL A 85 10.38 0.80 -29.15
C VAL A 85 9.79 -0.38 -28.38
N TYR A 86 8.72 -0.08 -27.64
CA TYR A 86 7.84 -1.01 -26.94
C TYR A 86 6.45 -0.37 -26.81
N GLU A 87 5.48 -0.80 -27.62
CA GLU A 87 4.13 -0.19 -27.77
C GLU A 87 4.12 1.24 -28.33
N ARG A 88 5.07 2.08 -27.90
CA ARG A 88 5.45 3.39 -28.43
C ARG A 88 6.98 3.48 -28.54
N SER A 89 7.48 4.64 -28.94
CA SER A 89 8.91 4.92 -29.10
C SER A 89 9.41 5.90 -28.04
N TRP A 90 10.67 5.76 -27.65
CA TRP A 90 11.43 6.68 -26.82
C TRP A 90 12.75 7.02 -27.53
N ASP A 91 13.14 8.29 -27.47
CA ASP A 91 14.50 8.70 -27.77
C ASP A 91 15.34 8.41 -26.52
N VAL A 92 16.35 7.56 -26.69
CA VAL A 92 17.15 7.01 -25.58
C VAL A 92 18.63 7.17 -25.88
N ASP A 93 19.43 7.07 -24.84
CA ASP A 93 20.87 6.85 -24.96
C ASP A 93 21.19 5.39 -24.60
N ILE A 94 22.17 4.79 -25.26
CA ILE A 94 22.59 3.40 -24.99
C ILE A 94 24.10 3.27 -24.87
N ARG A 95 24.53 2.25 -24.12
CA ARG A 95 25.93 1.77 -24.10
C ARG A 95 26.01 0.33 -23.61
N TYR A 96 27.20 -0.26 -23.71
CA TYR A 96 27.49 -1.55 -23.05
C TYR A 96 27.58 -1.42 -21.52
N ARG A 97 27.14 -2.47 -20.82
CA ARG A 97 27.19 -2.57 -19.34
C ARG A 97 27.92 -3.81 -18.86
N GLY A 98 28.20 -3.83 -17.56
CA GLY A 98 28.97 -4.87 -16.90
C GLY A 98 30.46 -4.58 -16.92
N ASP A 99 31.27 -5.58 -16.57
CA ASP A 99 32.72 -5.52 -16.60
C ASP A 99 33.23 -6.49 -17.67
N VAL A 100 33.56 -7.74 -17.29
CA VAL A 100 34.00 -8.80 -18.20
C VAL A 100 32.97 -9.06 -19.32
N SER A 101 31.67 -8.91 -19.04
CA SER A 101 30.60 -9.13 -20.02
C SER A 101 30.63 -8.18 -21.23
N ARG A 102 31.31 -7.02 -21.13
CA ARG A 102 31.49 -6.09 -22.25
C ARG A 102 32.37 -6.67 -23.36
N LEU A 103 33.20 -7.65 -23.04
CA LEU A 103 34.05 -8.34 -24.01
C LEU A 103 33.40 -9.61 -24.57
N MET A 104 32.22 -9.99 -24.09
CA MET A 104 31.54 -11.19 -24.56
C MET A 104 31.00 -11.00 -25.98
N PRO A 105 30.91 -12.07 -26.78
CA PRO A 105 30.34 -12.01 -28.13
C PRO A 105 28.96 -11.35 -28.16
N LYS A 106 28.07 -11.73 -27.24
CA LYS A 106 26.79 -11.08 -27.02
C LYS A 106 26.90 -10.08 -25.89
N LYS A 107 26.63 -8.81 -26.19
CA LYS A 107 26.87 -7.68 -25.28
C LYS A 107 25.68 -7.48 -24.34
N ASN A 108 25.97 -7.10 -23.08
CA ASN A 108 24.95 -6.56 -22.20
C ASN A 108 24.70 -5.09 -22.54
N TRP A 109 23.44 -4.67 -22.53
CA TRP A 109 23.03 -3.31 -22.88
C TRP A 109 22.47 -2.58 -21.66
N LYS A 110 22.75 -1.28 -21.61
CA LYS A 110 22.06 -0.35 -20.72
C LYS A 110 21.40 0.73 -21.56
N VAL A 111 20.12 0.94 -21.31
CA VAL A 111 19.28 1.94 -21.99
C VAL A 111 18.92 3.03 -20.99
N PHE A 112 19.15 4.28 -21.36
CA PHE A 112 18.85 5.46 -20.58
C PHE A 112 17.66 6.18 -21.20
N PHE A 113 16.58 6.27 -20.43
CA PHE A 113 15.36 6.98 -20.80
C PHE A 113 15.42 8.43 -20.30
N PRO A 114 14.79 9.38 -21.00
CA PRO A 114 14.66 10.75 -20.50
C PRO A 114 13.92 10.76 -19.17
N GLY A 115 14.39 11.51 -18.18
CA GLY A 115 13.72 11.60 -16.87
C GLY A 115 12.29 12.16 -16.93
N SER A 116 11.94 12.86 -18.01
CA SER A 116 10.58 13.34 -18.30
C SER A 116 9.70 12.31 -19.00
N ASP A 117 10.25 11.18 -19.46
CA ASP A 117 9.55 10.16 -20.22
C ASP A 117 10.06 8.75 -19.85
N LEU A 118 9.62 8.28 -18.69
CA LEU A 118 10.08 7.04 -18.06
C LEU A 118 9.57 5.78 -18.79
N PHE A 119 10.33 4.70 -18.70
CA PHE A 119 9.92 3.37 -19.13
C PHE A 119 9.57 2.50 -17.93
N GLN A 120 8.28 2.17 -17.76
CA GLN A 120 7.79 1.39 -16.60
C GLN A 120 8.24 1.97 -15.23
N GLY A 121 8.30 3.31 -15.13
CA GLY A 121 8.77 4.03 -13.94
C GLY A 121 10.30 4.12 -13.78
N GLN A 122 11.07 3.59 -14.73
CA GLN A 122 12.53 3.55 -14.68
C GLN A 122 13.17 4.56 -15.64
N GLU A 123 14.27 5.17 -15.19
CA GLU A 123 15.17 6.00 -16.02
C GLU A 123 16.23 5.14 -16.72
N GLU A 124 16.49 3.94 -16.21
CA GLU A 124 17.55 3.06 -16.69
C GLU A 124 17.05 1.62 -16.77
N LEU A 125 17.23 0.97 -17.92
CA LEU A 125 16.90 -0.45 -18.13
C LEU A 125 18.19 -1.25 -18.36
N ASN A 126 18.37 -2.35 -17.61
CA ASN A 126 19.46 -3.28 -17.83
C ASN A 126 18.98 -4.50 -18.61
N LEU A 127 19.61 -4.77 -19.76
CA LEU A 127 19.42 -5.97 -20.56
C LEU A 127 20.70 -6.79 -20.52
N ASN A 128 20.67 -7.90 -19.81
CA ASN A 128 21.82 -8.79 -19.61
C ASN A 128 21.74 -9.95 -20.60
N ALA A 129 22.82 -10.18 -21.32
CA ALA A 129 22.92 -11.29 -22.25
C ALA A 129 23.00 -12.63 -21.53
N ASP A 130 23.37 -12.61 -20.24
CA ASP A 130 23.72 -13.76 -19.40
C ASP A 130 24.56 -14.78 -20.18
N TYR A 131 25.51 -14.27 -20.97
CA TYR A 131 26.25 -15.04 -21.96
C TYR A 131 26.91 -16.31 -21.40
N PRO A 132 27.54 -16.31 -20.21
CA PRO A 132 28.10 -17.53 -19.63
C PRO A 132 27.06 -18.49 -19.04
N ASP A 133 25.84 -18.02 -18.72
CA ASP A 133 24.76 -18.88 -18.26
C ASP A 133 24.15 -19.63 -19.45
N GLN A 134 24.51 -20.91 -19.56
CA GLN A 134 24.02 -21.77 -20.64
C GLN A 134 22.51 -22.00 -20.58
N THR A 135 21.90 -21.82 -19.40
CA THR A 135 20.48 -22.05 -19.14
C THR A 135 19.63 -20.79 -19.32
N LEU A 136 20.23 -19.61 -19.12
CA LEU A 136 19.55 -18.30 -18.99
C LEU A 136 18.53 -18.24 -17.84
N LEU A 137 18.56 -19.17 -16.89
CA LEU A 137 17.57 -19.27 -15.81
C LEU A 137 18.06 -18.69 -14.48
N ARG A 138 19.38 -18.59 -14.27
CA ARG A 138 19.96 -18.43 -12.92
C ARG A 138 19.60 -17.11 -12.27
N SER A 139 19.78 -16.01 -13.02
CA SER A 139 19.42 -14.67 -12.57
C SER A 139 17.95 -14.58 -12.18
N TYR A 140 17.07 -15.10 -13.04
CA TYR A 140 15.62 -15.02 -12.85
C TYR A 140 15.15 -15.84 -11.65
N VAL A 141 15.59 -17.10 -11.55
CA VAL A 141 15.27 -17.98 -10.41
C VAL A 141 15.85 -17.44 -9.10
N GLY A 142 17.06 -16.87 -9.13
CA GLY A 142 17.67 -16.24 -7.96
C GLY A 142 16.87 -15.05 -7.44
N TYR A 143 16.51 -14.09 -8.31
CA TYR A 143 15.70 -12.94 -7.90
C TYR A 143 14.27 -13.33 -7.48
N ASP A 144 13.65 -14.33 -8.12
CA ASP A 144 12.35 -14.87 -7.71
C ASP A 144 12.40 -15.42 -6.27
N LEU A 145 13.48 -16.11 -5.90
CA LEU A 145 13.65 -16.63 -4.54
C LEU A 145 13.83 -15.50 -3.51
N PHE A 146 14.65 -14.49 -3.79
CA PHE A 146 14.76 -13.32 -2.90
C PHE A 146 13.42 -12.62 -2.69
N ALA A 147 12.63 -12.43 -3.76
CA ALA A 147 11.31 -11.81 -3.70
C ALA A 147 10.35 -12.58 -2.77
N ARG A 148 10.36 -13.91 -2.85
CA ARG A 148 9.46 -14.79 -2.07
C ARG A 148 9.77 -14.81 -0.58
N VAL A 149 11.04 -14.67 -0.22
CA VAL A 149 11.48 -14.60 1.19
C VAL A 149 11.29 -13.19 1.78
N GLY A 150 10.91 -12.20 0.95
CA GLY A 150 10.66 -10.83 1.41
C GLY A 150 11.86 -9.91 1.38
N VAL A 151 12.98 -10.37 0.82
CA VAL A 151 14.18 -9.53 0.72
C VAL A 151 13.96 -8.48 -0.37
N PRO A 152 14.23 -7.19 -0.10
CA PRO A 152 14.04 -6.13 -1.08
C PRO A 152 14.84 -6.33 -2.37
N THR A 153 14.16 -6.68 -3.47
CA THR A 153 14.82 -7.20 -4.68
C THR A 153 14.44 -6.45 -5.97
N PRO A 154 15.36 -6.30 -6.95
CA PRO A 154 15.05 -5.77 -8.28
C PRO A 154 13.97 -6.58 -8.99
N ARG A 155 13.08 -5.91 -9.74
CA ARG A 155 12.23 -6.62 -10.71
C ARG A 155 13.12 -7.28 -11.76
N ALA A 156 12.89 -8.56 -12.01
CA ALA A 156 13.58 -9.33 -13.05
C ALA A 156 12.57 -10.02 -13.98
N ASP A 157 12.85 -10.02 -15.28
CA ASP A 157 12.06 -10.70 -16.31
C ASP A 157 12.98 -10.99 -17.52
N TYR A 158 12.42 -11.34 -18.66
CA TYR A 158 13.12 -11.54 -19.92
C TYR A 158 12.68 -10.53 -20.98
N ALA A 159 13.51 -10.30 -21.98
CA ALA A 159 13.17 -9.46 -23.12
C ALA A 159 13.77 -10.02 -24.41
N ARG A 160 12.99 -10.00 -25.49
CA ARG A 160 13.47 -10.26 -26.85
C ARG A 160 13.96 -8.94 -27.43
N LEU A 161 15.23 -8.87 -27.82
CA LEU A 161 15.83 -7.66 -28.37
C LEU A 161 16.05 -7.80 -29.88
N TYR A 162 15.57 -6.82 -30.63
CA TYR A 162 15.94 -6.58 -32.01
C TYR A 162 16.78 -5.31 -32.11
N ILE A 163 17.87 -5.34 -32.85
CA ILE A 163 18.69 -4.17 -33.16
C ILE A 163 18.62 -3.95 -34.67
N ASN A 164 18.16 -2.77 -35.10
CA ASN A 164 17.98 -2.44 -36.51
C ASN A 164 17.22 -3.52 -37.30
N ASP A 165 16.08 -3.96 -36.73
CA ASP A 165 15.19 -5.02 -37.24
C ASP A 165 15.77 -6.44 -37.36
N GLU A 166 17.01 -6.66 -36.88
CA GLU A 166 17.60 -7.99 -36.75
C GLU A 166 17.41 -8.52 -35.33
N TYR A 167 16.95 -9.77 -35.20
CA TYR A 167 16.84 -10.41 -33.90
C TYR A 167 18.22 -10.59 -33.28
N TYR A 168 18.52 -9.82 -32.24
CA TYR A 168 19.80 -9.83 -31.57
C TYR A 168 19.88 -10.93 -30.50
N GLY A 169 18.77 -11.24 -29.82
CA GLY A 169 18.68 -12.37 -28.90
C GLY A 169 17.71 -12.17 -27.73
N LEU A 170 17.68 -13.14 -26.83
CA LEU A 170 16.93 -13.12 -25.57
C LEU A 170 17.81 -12.57 -24.44
N PHE A 171 17.28 -11.68 -23.62
CA PHE A 171 18.01 -11.03 -22.52
C PHE A 171 17.26 -11.23 -21.21
N SER A 172 18.00 -11.34 -20.11
CA SER A 172 17.45 -11.10 -18.78
C SER A 172 17.33 -9.59 -18.59
N GLN A 173 16.12 -9.13 -18.29
CA GLN A 173 15.84 -7.76 -17.90
C GLN A 173 15.93 -7.65 -16.38
N VAL A 174 16.71 -6.71 -15.86
CA VAL A 174 16.80 -6.46 -14.42
C VAL A 174 16.66 -4.97 -14.14
N GLU A 175 15.74 -4.63 -13.25
CA GLU A 175 15.51 -3.24 -12.79
C GLU A 175 16.81 -2.65 -12.25
N GLN A 176 17.06 -1.39 -12.56
CA GLN A 176 18.21 -0.69 -11.99
C GLN A 176 17.94 -0.35 -10.52
N ILE A 177 18.81 -0.80 -9.62
CA ILE A 177 18.83 -0.28 -8.25
C ILE A 177 19.36 1.15 -8.29
N ASP A 178 18.46 2.09 -8.11
CA ASP A 178 18.70 3.51 -7.99
C ASP A 178 17.62 4.15 -7.11
N LYS A 179 17.50 5.47 -7.18
CA LYS A 179 16.48 6.22 -6.45
C LYS A 179 15.05 5.73 -6.77
N ARG A 180 14.73 5.45 -8.04
CA ARG A 180 13.38 5.03 -8.48
C ARG A 180 13.02 3.65 -7.95
N PHE A 181 14.02 2.76 -7.88
CA PHE A 181 13.87 1.47 -7.20
C PHE A 181 13.44 1.66 -5.73
N LEU A 182 14.15 2.50 -4.97
CA LEU A 182 13.81 2.74 -3.56
C LEU A 182 12.39 3.31 -3.41
N HIS A 183 12.02 4.30 -4.23
CA HIS A 183 10.68 4.87 -4.22
C HIS A 183 9.58 3.84 -4.53
N ARG A 184 9.82 2.89 -5.44
CA ARG A 184 8.86 1.80 -5.71
C ARG A 184 8.58 0.96 -4.47
N LEU A 185 9.59 0.80 -3.60
CA LEU A 185 9.49 0.02 -2.38
C LEU A 185 8.86 0.79 -1.22
N GLY A 186 8.42 2.04 -1.43
CA GLY A 186 7.96 2.91 -0.36
C GLY A 186 9.10 3.46 0.51
N ILE A 187 10.35 3.24 0.11
CA ILE A 187 11.53 3.76 0.83
C ILE A 187 11.77 5.20 0.37
N GLU A 188 11.56 6.16 1.26
CA GLU A 188 11.84 7.56 0.99
C GLU A 188 13.35 7.81 0.80
N MET A 189 13.70 8.69 -0.13
CA MET A 189 15.08 8.88 -0.59
C MET A 189 15.91 9.80 0.32
N HIS A 190 15.85 9.59 1.63
CA HIS A 190 16.56 10.43 2.60
C HIS A 190 18.00 10.01 2.83
N GLY A 191 18.48 8.97 2.14
CA GLY A 191 19.69 8.24 2.51
C GLY A 191 20.77 8.05 1.43
N ASN A 192 21.84 7.37 1.82
CA ASN A 192 22.98 7.05 0.94
C ASN A 192 22.89 5.61 0.41
N LEU A 193 22.82 5.47 -0.91
CA LEU A 193 22.87 4.19 -1.61
C LEU A 193 24.28 3.94 -2.15
N TYR A 194 24.89 2.83 -1.72
CA TYR A 194 26.23 2.40 -2.11
C TYR A 194 26.16 1.14 -2.96
N LYS A 195 27.09 1.00 -3.91
CA LYS A 195 27.32 -0.26 -4.62
C LYS A 195 28.75 -0.75 -4.37
N PRO A 196 28.96 -1.62 -3.37
CA PRO A 196 30.27 -2.18 -3.08
C PRO A 196 30.95 -2.78 -4.32
N HIS A 197 32.26 -2.53 -4.41
CA HIS A 197 33.13 -2.96 -5.49
C HIS A 197 34.50 -3.29 -4.90
N TYR A 198 34.68 -4.54 -4.49
CA TYR A 198 35.83 -4.99 -3.68
C TYR A 198 35.88 -4.35 -2.29
N GLY A 199 34.72 -4.08 -1.69
CA GLY A 199 34.58 -3.57 -0.33
C GLY A 199 33.99 -4.64 0.59
N ASN A 200 34.77 -5.11 1.56
CA ASN A 200 34.42 -6.23 2.44
C ASN A 200 33.93 -5.83 3.86
N LEU A 201 33.63 -4.54 4.05
CA LEU A 201 33.24 -3.90 5.31
C LEU A 201 34.34 -3.93 6.38
N GLY A 202 35.61 -3.96 5.95
CA GLY A 202 36.79 -3.79 6.80
C GLY A 202 37.22 -2.32 6.93
N LEU A 203 38.01 -2.04 7.97
CA LEU A 203 38.59 -0.72 8.25
C LEU A 203 39.72 -0.37 7.29
N GLU A 204 39.74 0.86 6.79
CA GLU A 204 40.76 1.38 5.88
C GLU A 204 41.10 2.86 6.18
N GLU A 205 42.30 3.30 5.81
CA GLU A 205 42.88 4.55 6.36
C GLU A 205 42.59 5.83 5.55
N ASN A 206 41.91 5.77 4.39
CA ASN A 206 41.71 6.97 3.57
C ASN A 206 40.38 7.02 2.78
N ASP A 207 39.86 8.24 2.63
CA ASP A 207 38.62 8.55 1.90
C ASP A 207 38.64 8.05 0.45
N TRP A 208 39.81 8.09 -0.21
CA TRP A 208 39.96 7.61 -1.59
C TRP A 208 39.59 6.12 -1.72
N TRP A 209 39.91 5.30 -0.73
CA TRP A 209 39.54 3.89 -0.71
C TRP A 209 38.02 3.74 -0.71
N TYR A 210 37.32 4.44 0.19
CA TYR A 210 35.86 4.40 0.26
C TYR A 210 35.19 4.90 -1.03
N ASP A 211 35.73 5.94 -1.68
CA ASP A 211 35.27 6.41 -2.99
C ASP A 211 35.37 5.32 -4.08
N GLN A 212 36.46 4.55 -4.10
CA GLN A 212 36.68 3.51 -5.12
C GLN A 212 35.88 2.24 -4.85
N HIS A 213 35.78 1.84 -3.58
CA HIS A 213 35.24 0.54 -3.17
C HIS A 213 33.77 0.61 -2.76
N TYR A 214 33.27 1.79 -2.42
CA TYR A 214 31.86 2.05 -2.11
C TYR A 214 31.33 3.24 -2.92
N PRO A 215 31.29 3.14 -4.25
CA PRO A 215 30.79 4.22 -5.09
C PRO A 215 29.31 4.49 -4.85
N LYS A 216 29.00 5.71 -4.39
CA LYS A 216 27.64 6.18 -4.16
C LYS A 216 26.78 6.28 -5.42
N LYS A 217 25.48 6.07 -5.23
CA LYS A 217 24.43 6.12 -6.26
C LYS A 217 23.47 7.27 -6.03
N THR A 218 23.17 7.58 -4.77
CA THR A 218 22.52 8.82 -4.31
C THR A 218 23.55 9.72 -3.62
N ASN A 219 23.23 11.00 -3.37
CA ASN A 219 24.06 11.94 -2.59
C ASN A 219 25.56 11.91 -2.94
N ARG A 220 25.89 11.84 -4.25
CA ARG A 220 27.27 11.60 -4.71
C ARG A 220 28.28 12.70 -4.35
N GLN A 221 27.80 13.80 -3.78
CA GLN A 221 28.61 14.96 -3.38
C GLN A 221 28.93 15.00 -1.87
N SER A 222 28.25 14.21 -1.03
CA SER A 222 28.57 14.11 0.41
C SER A 222 29.81 13.23 0.65
N GLY A 223 30.24 13.04 1.90
CA GLY A 223 31.25 12.04 2.27
C GLY A 223 30.65 10.64 2.51
N HIS A 224 31.42 9.76 3.15
CA HIS A 224 31.06 8.38 3.52
C HIS A 224 30.99 8.20 5.03
N GLU A 225 30.78 9.27 5.79
CA GLU A 225 30.86 9.27 7.26
C GLU A 225 29.91 8.26 7.90
N ASP A 226 28.73 8.09 7.33
CA ASP A 226 27.75 7.09 7.72
C ASP A 226 28.27 5.65 7.52
N LEU A 227 28.79 5.35 6.32
CA LEU A 227 29.35 4.04 6.01
C LEU A 227 30.56 3.72 6.89
N VAL A 228 31.42 4.72 7.15
CA VAL A 228 32.56 4.55 8.05
C VAL A 228 32.06 4.24 9.46
N ALA A 229 31.06 4.94 9.97
CA ALA A 229 30.46 4.65 11.28
C ALA A 229 29.89 3.23 11.35
N PHE A 230 29.22 2.75 10.30
CA PHE A 230 28.73 1.37 10.21
C PHE A 230 29.87 0.34 10.22
N ILE A 231 30.93 0.57 9.44
CA ILE A 231 32.13 -0.28 9.43
C ILE A 231 32.82 -0.27 10.80
N GLU A 232 32.92 0.89 11.45
CA GLU A 232 33.48 1.01 12.81
C GLU A 232 32.64 0.23 13.83
N LEU A 233 31.31 0.31 13.77
CA LEU A 233 30.40 -0.50 14.60
C LEU A 233 30.68 -1.99 14.40
N ILE A 234 30.82 -2.45 13.16
CA ILE A 234 31.12 -3.86 12.82
C ILE A 234 32.50 -4.29 13.34
N ASN A 235 33.49 -3.40 13.36
CA ASN A 235 34.88 -3.80 13.64
C ASN A 235 35.32 -3.52 15.09
N TYR A 236 34.68 -2.58 15.79
CA TYR A 236 35.07 -2.15 17.13
C TYR A 236 34.10 -2.54 18.24
N THR A 237 32.83 -2.83 17.94
CA THR A 237 31.88 -3.25 18.99
C THR A 237 32.29 -4.61 19.56
N PRO A 238 32.49 -4.72 20.90
CA PRO A 238 32.79 -6.00 21.54
C PRO A 238 31.71 -7.05 21.29
N ASP A 239 32.09 -8.31 21.18
CA ASP A 239 31.18 -9.44 20.87
C ASP A 239 29.95 -9.51 21.79
N GLU A 240 30.13 -9.20 23.07
CA GLU A 240 29.05 -9.21 24.08
C GLU A 240 27.98 -8.13 23.85
N GLN A 241 28.31 -7.07 23.10
CA GLN A 241 27.43 -5.93 22.81
C GLN A 241 26.99 -5.89 21.35
N PHE A 242 27.66 -6.66 20.49
CA PHE A 242 27.44 -6.61 19.05
C PHE A 242 26.02 -6.96 18.63
N PRO A 243 25.34 -7.97 19.19
CA PRO A 243 23.97 -8.29 18.79
C PRO A 243 22.99 -7.14 18.97
N GLU A 244 23.04 -6.46 20.11
CA GLU A 244 22.17 -5.31 20.40
C GLU A 244 22.55 -4.11 19.52
N ALA A 245 23.85 -3.80 19.43
CA ALA A 245 24.33 -2.66 18.64
C ALA A 245 24.05 -2.79 17.14
N ILE A 246 24.17 -3.99 16.55
CA ILE A 246 23.86 -4.18 15.14
C ILE A 246 22.35 -4.12 14.87
N ALA A 247 21.52 -4.62 15.79
CA ALA A 247 20.06 -4.60 15.67
C ALA A 247 19.45 -3.18 15.73
N GLU A 248 20.16 -2.22 16.32
CA GLU A 248 19.75 -0.81 16.29
C GLU A 248 19.82 -0.21 14.88
N VAL A 249 20.79 -0.64 14.07
CA VAL A 249 21.11 -0.03 12.76
C VAL A 249 20.83 -0.95 11.57
N LEU A 250 20.40 -2.20 11.78
CA LEU A 250 20.18 -3.19 10.72
C LEU A 250 19.00 -4.07 11.11
N ASP A 251 18.09 -4.34 10.16
CA ASP A 251 17.14 -5.43 10.34
C ASP A 251 17.86 -6.77 10.24
N VAL A 252 18.09 -7.38 11.40
CA VAL A 252 18.83 -8.64 11.50
C VAL A 252 18.09 -9.79 10.83
N ASN A 253 16.75 -9.84 10.93
CA ASN A 253 15.94 -10.87 10.30
C ASN A 253 16.09 -10.81 8.77
N GLU A 254 15.90 -9.63 8.17
CA GLU A 254 16.03 -9.43 6.73
C GLU A 254 17.45 -9.75 6.23
N TRP A 255 18.47 -9.36 6.99
CA TRP A 255 19.86 -9.66 6.66
C TRP A 255 20.14 -11.18 6.66
N LEU A 256 19.63 -11.91 7.67
CA LEU A 256 19.80 -13.35 7.77
C LEU A 256 19.06 -14.09 6.64
N ASP A 257 17.90 -13.60 6.22
CA ASP A 257 17.18 -14.11 5.06
C ASP A 257 17.94 -13.83 3.75
N TRP A 258 18.48 -12.63 3.57
CA TRP A 258 19.36 -12.31 2.43
C TRP A 258 20.57 -13.25 2.37
N TYR A 259 21.20 -13.50 3.52
CA TYR A 259 22.34 -14.40 3.60
C TYR A 259 21.94 -15.86 3.33
N ALA A 260 20.86 -16.35 3.94
CA ALA A 260 20.34 -17.69 3.73
C ALA A 260 20.03 -17.98 2.25
N VAL A 261 19.37 -17.05 1.55
CA VAL A 261 19.10 -17.21 0.12
C VAL A 261 20.40 -17.28 -0.70
N ASN A 262 21.40 -16.44 -0.42
CA ASN A 262 22.71 -16.52 -1.09
C ASN A 262 23.39 -17.89 -0.88
N ILE A 263 23.28 -18.46 0.32
CA ILE A 263 23.84 -19.78 0.64
C ILE A 263 23.06 -20.89 -0.07
N LEU A 264 21.73 -20.80 -0.17
CA LEU A 264 20.91 -21.77 -0.90
C LEU A 264 21.22 -21.75 -2.40
N ILE A 265 21.28 -20.57 -3.02
CA ILE A 265 21.62 -20.46 -4.44
C ILE A 265 23.12 -20.65 -4.70
N GLY A 266 23.95 -20.70 -3.66
CA GLY A 266 25.39 -20.90 -3.81
C GLY A 266 26.08 -19.70 -4.46
N ASN A 267 25.52 -18.49 -4.32
CA ASN A 267 26.19 -17.28 -4.78
C ASN A 267 27.41 -17.05 -3.89
N PHE A 268 28.60 -17.09 -4.49
CA PHE A 268 29.84 -16.87 -3.76
C PHE A 268 30.34 -15.42 -3.95
N GLU A 269 29.82 -14.67 -4.91
CA GLU A 269 30.33 -13.33 -5.26
C GLU A 269 29.82 -12.20 -4.36
N MET A 270 28.87 -12.48 -3.46
CA MET A 270 28.20 -11.52 -2.56
C MET A 270 29.08 -10.93 -1.43
N LEU A 271 30.35 -11.32 -1.31
CA LEU A 271 31.19 -10.98 -0.15
C LEU A 271 31.70 -9.53 -0.16
N GLU A 272 32.08 -9.02 -1.32
CA GLU A 272 32.78 -7.71 -1.45
C GLU A 272 32.22 -6.85 -2.59
N LYS A 273 31.21 -7.38 -3.28
CA LYS A 273 30.52 -6.80 -4.44
C LYS A 273 29.20 -7.55 -4.63
N ASN A 274 28.48 -7.28 -5.70
CA ASN A 274 27.24 -8.01 -6.06
C ASN A 274 26.14 -7.90 -4.99
N TYR A 275 26.10 -6.74 -4.34
CA TYR A 275 24.96 -6.23 -3.58
C TYR A 275 25.00 -4.69 -3.64
N TYR A 276 23.92 -4.05 -3.20
CA TYR A 276 23.93 -2.65 -2.80
C TYR A 276 23.67 -2.60 -1.30
N ILE A 277 24.11 -1.53 -0.67
CA ILE A 277 23.74 -1.23 0.71
C ILE A 277 23.20 0.20 0.76
N TYR A 278 22.05 0.39 1.40
CA TYR A 278 21.38 1.68 1.55
C TYR A 278 21.32 2.03 3.03
N HIS A 279 21.73 3.24 3.39
CA HIS A 279 21.50 3.78 4.72
C HIS A 279 20.33 4.75 4.67
N ASP A 280 19.21 4.41 5.31
CA ASP A 280 18.04 5.26 5.42
C ASP A 280 18.15 6.19 6.62
N PHE A 281 18.36 7.49 6.37
CA PHE A 281 18.51 8.47 7.46
C PHE A 281 17.21 8.77 8.21
N SER A 282 16.04 8.35 7.70
CA SER A 282 14.77 8.55 8.39
C SER A 282 14.58 7.55 9.54
N THR A 283 15.14 6.34 9.38
CA THR A 283 15.09 5.26 10.36
C THR A 283 16.44 4.97 11.01
N ASP A 284 17.53 5.56 10.48
CA ASP A 284 18.93 5.30 10.81
C ASP A 284 19.32 3.81 10.61
N ARG A 285 18.66 3.14 9.65
CA ARG A 285 18.85 1.71 9.37
C ARG A 285 19.50 1.45 8.01
N TRP A 286 20.32 0.41 7.97
CA TRP A 286 20.97 -0.13 6.80
C TRP A 286 20.11 -1.24 6.18
N ILE A 287 20.04 -1.25 4.84
CA ILE A 287 19.31 -2.22 4.04
C ILE A 287 20.27 -2.82 3.01
N ILE A 288 20.29 -4.14 2.87
CA ILE A 288 21.12 -4.84 1.87
C ILE A 288 20.23 -5.32 0.72
N LEU A 289 20.65 -5.04 -0.51
CA LEU A 289 19.90 -5.34 -1.72
C LEU A 289 20.70 -6.29 -2.63
N PRO A 290 20.15 -7.43 -3.06
CA PRO A 290 20.86 -8.39 -3.91
C PRO A 290 21.10 -7.83 -5.31
N TRP A 291 22.23 -8.20 -5.92
CA TRP A 291 22.57 -7.79 -7.28
C TRP A 291 23.50 -8.80 -7.96
N ASP A 292 23.35 -9.02 -9.26
CA ASP A 292 24.29 -9.84 -10.07
C ASP A 292 24.45 -11.26 -9.51
N VAL A 293 23.33 -11.99 -9.52
CA VAL A 293 23.15 -13.32 -8.94
C VAL A 293 23.24 -14.45 -9.98
N ASP A 294 23.82 -14.17 -11.15
CA ASP A 294 23.92 -15.09 -12.30
C ASP A 294 24.93 -16.23 -12.07
N LEU A 295 26.01 -15.99 -11.32
CA LEU A 295 26.98 -17.00 -10.89
C LEU A 295 26.49 -17.77 -9.66
N SER A 296 25.38 -18.47 -9.82
CA SER A 296 24.67 -19.23 -8.79
C SER A 296 24.13 -20.55 -9.37
N LEU A 297 23.46 -21.35 -8.53
CA LEU A 297 22.73 -22.56 -8.92
C LEU A 297 23.58 -23.51 -9.78
N GLY A 298 24.75 -23.87 -9.27
CA GLY A 298 25.61 -24.87 -9.91
C GLY A 298 26.63 -24.32 -10.91
N HIS A 299 26.74 -23.01 -11.08
CA HIS A 299 27.65 -22.40 -12.05
C HIS A 299 28.71 -21.49 -11.42
N ASN A 300 29.98 -21.78 -11.70
CA ASN A 300 31.11 -20.89 -11.45
C ASN A 300 31.84 -20.60 -12.78
N MET A 301 32.33 -19.37 -12.96
CA MET A 301 33.04 -18.98 -14.19
C MET A 301 34.52 -19.42 -14.20
N TRP A 302 35.02 -19.96 -13.09
CA TRP A 302 36.46 -20.13 -12.81
C TRP A 302 36.95 -21.59 -12.77
N GLY A 303 36.06 -22.58 -12.98
CA GLY A 303 36.43 -23.98 -13.22
C GLY A 303 37.26 -24.18 -14.50
N PRO A 304 37.85 -25.37 -14.75
CA PRO A 304 38.84 -25.59 -15.81
C PRO A 304 38.22 -25.57 -17.22
N GLY A 305 37.96 -24.37 -17.71
CA GLY A 305 37.43 -24.08 -19.04
C GLY A 305 36.27 -23.08 -18.94
N TRP A 306 36.27 -22.07 -19.80
CA TRP A 306 35.07 -21.27 -20.05
C TRP A 306 33.93 -22.23 -20.41
N GLY A 307 33.03 -22.52 -19.47
CA GLY A 307 31.79 -23.26 -19.74
C GLY A 307 31.71 -24.70 -19.25
N GLY A 308 32.23 -25.00 -18.05
CA GLY A 308 31.80 -26.22 -17.36
C GLY A 308 30.27 -26.24 -17.16
N LEU A 309 29.66 -27.40 -17.44
CA LEU A 309 28.37 -27.80 -16.85
C LEU A 309 28.54 -27.93 -15.34
N LEU A 310 27.41 -27.98 -14.59
CA LEU A 310 27.30 -28.39 -13.16
C LEU A 310 28.65 -28.78 -12.59
N ASP A 311 29.26 -27.91 -11.78
CA ASP A 311 30.54 -28.25 -11.17
C ASP A 311 30.31 -29.50 -10.31
N GLU A 312 30.75 -30.68 -10.76
CA GLU A 312 30.52 -31.94 -10.04
C GLU A 312 31.24 -31.95 -8.68
N GLU A 313 32.14 -30.98 -8.43
CA GLU A 313 32.78 -30.69 -7.14
C GLU A 313 32.06 -29.59 -6.33
N LEU A 314 30.79 -29.32 -6.65
CA LEU A 314 29.87 -28.35 -6.04
C LEU A 314 29.88 -28.24 -4.50
N SER A 315 30.28 -29.29 -3.79
CA SER A 315 30.30 -29.33 -2.32
C SER A 315 31.46 -28.56 -1.68
N TRP A 316 32.44 -28.07 -2.43
CA TRP A 316 33.68 -27.52 -1.84
C TRP A 316 33.83 -26.00 -1.99
N ASP A 317 33.08 -25.35 -2.88
CA ASP A 317 33.27 -23.94 -3.22
C ASP A 317 32.32 -22.97 -2.49
N ASN A 318 31.27 -23.44 -1.81
CA ASN A 318 30.36 -22.55 -1.05
C ASN A 318 29.88 -23.25 0.25
N PRO A 319 30.63 -23.18 1.36
CA PRO A 319 30.24 -23.81 2.63
C PRO A 319 29.00 -23.15 3.26
N ILE A 320 28.43 -23.79 4.29
CA ILE A 320 27.24 -23.26 5.00
C ILE A 320 27.47 -21.88 5.62
N ASP A 321 28.72 -21.50 5.86
CA ASP A 321 29.15 -20.21 6.40
C ASP A 321 30.04 -19.44 5.41
N SER A 322 29.76 -19.58 4.11
CA SER A 322 30.51 -18.90 3.06
C SER A 322 30.66 -17.40 3.31
N GLY A 323 31.93 -16.96 3.38
CA GLY A 323 32.26 -15.55 3.55
C GLY A 323 32.77 -15.17 4.93
N THR A 324 32.73 -16.08 5.90
CA THR A 324 33.45 -15.93 7.18
C THR A 324 34.97 -16.03 6.96
N TRP A 325 35.74 -15.68 7.98
CA TRP A 325 37.20 -15.81 7.97
C TRP A 325 37.67 -17.26 7.83
N GLU A 326 36.97 -18.19 8.49
CA GLU A 326 37.28 -19.64 8.44
C GLU A 326 36.85 -20.26 7.11
N SER A 327 35.76 -19.75 6.51
CA SER A 327 35.19 -20.20 5.23
C SER A 327 35.34 -19.17 4.10
N LYS A 328 36.52 -18.53 4.08
CA LYS A 328 36.89 -17.56 3.04
C LYS A 328 37.09 -18.22 1.67
N LYS A 329 36.97 -17.42 0.63
CA LYS A 329 37.26 -17.83 -0.75
C LYS A 329 38.66 -18.41 -0.90
N VAL A 330 38.85 -19.24 -1.93
CA VAL A 330 40.16 -19.76 -2.35
C VAL A 330 41.17 -18.64 -2.63
N ASP A 331 40.72 -17.48 -3.11
CA ASP A 331 41.56 -16.29 -3.34
C ASP A 331 41.77 -15.42 -2.08
N GLY A 332 41.26 -15.86 -0.93
CA GLY A 332 41.51 -15.27 0.39
C GLY A 332 40.44 -14.30 0.89
N LYS A 333 39.37 -14.07 0.12
CA LYS A 333 38.36 -13.04 0.40
C LYS A 333 37.27 -13.50 1.36
N TRP A 334 36.81 -12.57 2.19
CA TRP A 334 35.81 -12.75 3.24
C TRP A 334 35.16 -11.41 3.56
N ASN A 335 34.08 -11.38 4.33
CA ASN A 335 33.32 -10.17 4.69
C ASN A 335 33.23 -10.04 6.22
N HIS A 336 33.53 -8.86 6.75
CA HIS A 336 33.58 -8.62 8.19
C HIS A 336 32.20 -8.72 8.86
N LEU A 337 31.13 -8.23 8.21
CA LEU A 337 29.78 -8.35 8.76
C LEU A 337 29.35 -9.83 8.79
N ILE A 338 29.57 -10.60 7.71
CA ILE A 338 29.23 -12.03 7.67
C ILE A 338 29.96 -12.79 8.79
N ASP A 339 31.27 -12.53 8.95
CA ASP A 339 32.09 -13.13 10.00
C ASP A 339 31.52 -12.87 11.40
N ARG A 340 31.27 -11.59 11.73
CA ARG A 340 30.70 -11.19 13.03
C ARG A 340 29.31 -11.79 13.27
N MET A 341 28.44 -11.77 12.26
CA MET A 341 27.07 -12.30 12.39
C MET A 341 27.07 -13.81 12.63
N MET A 342 27.93 -14.57 11.94
CA MET A 342 28.01 -16.03 12.10
C MET A 342 28.76 -16.49 13.36
N ASP A 343 29.58 -15.62 13.96
CA ASP A 343 30.21 -15.86 15.25
C ASP A 343 29.22 -15.74 16.42
N MET A 344 28.14 -14.97 16.28
CA MET A 344 27.11 -14.82 17.31
C MET A 344 26.22 -16.06 17.39
N PRO A 345 26.18 -16.79 18.53
CA PRO A 345 25.41 -18.02 18.64
C PRO A 345 23.91 -17.85 18.36
N GLU A 346 23.30 -16.75 18.79
CA GLU A 346 21.88 -16.45 18.57
C GLU A 346 21.57 -16.25 17.07
N PHE A 347 22.35 -15.44 16.36
CA PHE A 347 22.16 -15.22 14.92
C PHE A 347 22.44 -16.48 14.11
N ARG A 348 23.49 -17.23 14.46
CA ARG A 348 23.79 -18.52 13.80
C ARG A 348 22.68 -19.55 14.05
N PHE A 349 22.08 -19.57 15.23
CA PHE A 349 20.92 -20.42 15.53
C PHE A 349 19.72 -20.06 14.65
N PHE A 350 19.36 -18.78 14.60
CA PHE A 350 18.25 -18.30 13.78
C PHE A 350 18.49 -18.56 12.29
N TYR A 351 19.70 -18.26 11.80
CA TYR A 351 20.13 -18.57 10.43
C TYR A 351 19.93 -20.04 10.07
N CYS A 352 20.41 -20.96 10.92
CA CYS A 352 20.23 -22.39 10.71
C CYS A 352 18.75 -22.79 10.67
N ARG A 353 17.94 -22.19 11.54
CA ARG A 353 16.49 -22.41 11.55
C ARG A 353 15.86 -21.94 10.23
N ARG A 354 16.18 -20.72 9.79
CA ARG A 354 15.72 -20.15 8.52
C ARG A 354 16.15 -20.99 7.31
N LEU A 355 17.39 -21.46 7.26
CA LEU A 355 17.84 -22.38 6.19
C LEU A 355 16.97 -23.62 6.11
N LYS A 356 16.67 -24.25 7.26
CA LYS A 356 15.87 -25.48 7.28
C LYS A 356 14.41 -25.23 6.89
N GLU A 357 13.85 -24.11 7.29
CA GLU A 357 12.53 -23.64 6.85
C GLU A 357 12.53 -23.45 5.33
N LEU A 358 13.47 -22.65 4.81
CA LEU A 358 13.63 -22.38 3.38
C LEU A 358 13.81 -23.64 2.52
N MET A 359 14.59 -24.62 2.99
CA MET A 359 14.75 -25.90 2.29
C MET A 359 13.48 -26.77 2.28
N ALA A 360 12.62 -26.63 3.30
CA ALA A 360 11.36 -27.36 3.40
C ALA A 360 10.22 -26.67 2.62
N ASP A 361 10.28 -25.35 2.45
CA ASP A 361 9.29 -24.54 1.75
C ASP A 361 9.76 -24.09 0.35
N GLU A 362 10.19 -22.85 0.18
CA GLU A 362 10.45 -22.11 -1.04
C GLU A 362 11.59 -22.69 -1.89
N PHE A 363 12.60 -23.29 -1.26
CA PHE A 363 13.73 -23.94 -1.95
C PHE A 363 13.57 -25.46 -2.11
N SER A 364 12.44 -26.03 -1.68
CA SER A 364 12.20 -27.47 -1.80
C SER A 364 12.06 -27.92 -3.27
N PRO A 365 12.33 -29.21 -3.59
CA PRO A 365 12.07 -29.74 -4.93
C PRO A 365 10.62 -29.60 -5.38
N ALA A 366 9.66 -29.68 -4.44
CA ALA A 366 8.23 -29.55 -4.73
C ALA A 366 7.87 -28.15 -5.24
N GLU A 367 8.51 -27.12 -4.69
CA GLU A 367 8.30 -25.73 -5.08
C GLU A 367 9.19 -25.28 -6.24
N MET A 368 10.49 -25.60 -6.20
CA MET A 368 11.45 -25.10 -7.18
C MET A 368 11.34 -25.77 -8.55
N PHE A 369 11.03 -27.08 -8.62
CA PHE A 369 11.05 -27.79 -9.91
C PHE A 369 9.97 -27.26 -10.88
N PRO A 370 8.70 -27.08 -10.46
CA PRO A 370 7.69 -26.46 -11.31
C PRO A 370 8.06 -25.04 -11.74
N ARG A 371 8.72 -24.26 -10.88
CA ARG A 371 9.14 -22.88 -11.19
C ARG A 371 10.24 -22.85 -12.25
N VAL A 372 11.26 -23.69 -12.12
CA VAL A 372 12.32 -23.86 -13.11
C VAL A 372 11.73 -24.28 -14.46
N ASP A 373 10.79 -25.24 -14.46
CA ASP A 373 10.14 -25.70 -15.68
C ASP A 373 9.29 -24.60 -16.34
N ALA A 374 8.55 -23.82 -15.54
CA ALA A 374 7.75 -22.71 -16.04
C ALA A 374 8.62 -21.60 -16.65
N ALA A 375 9.69 -21.19 -15.95
CA ALA A 375 10.64 -20.20 -16.45
C ALA A 375 11.30 -20.68 -17.77
N PHE A 376 11.70 -21.95 -17.84
CA PHE A 376 12.27 -22.51 -19.07
C PHE A 376 11.27 -22.55 -20.22
N ALA A 377 10.03 -22.99 -19.97
CA ALA A 377 8.98 -23.02 -20.99
C ALA A 377 8.70 -21.63 -21.57
N TYR A 378 8.73 -20.59 -20.73
CA TYR A 378 8.52 -19.19 -21.11
C TYR A 378 9.59 -18.67 -22.09
N ILE A 379 10.85 -19.06 -21.89
CA ILE A 379 11.97 -18.55 -22.70
C ILE A 379 12.35 -19.42 -23.89
N ARG A 380 12.02 -20.72 -23.85
CA ARG A 380 12.60 -21.73 -24.73
C ARG A 380 12.59 -21.40 -26.22
N PRO A 381 11.45 -21.03 -26.85
CA PRO A 381 11.41 -20.79 -28.29
C PRO A 381 12.35 -19.66 -28.74
N TRP A 382 12.55 -18.67 -27.87
CA TRP A 382 13.30 -17.45 -28.16
C TRP A 382 14.79 -17.62 -27.90
N ALA A 383 15.15 -18.35 -26.85
CA ALA A 383 16.52 -18.75 -26.56
C ALA A 383 17.06 -19.74 -27.61
N GLU A 384 16.26 -20.71 -28.06
CA GLU A 384 16.67 -21.63 -29.13
C GLU A 384 16.94 -20.89 -30.44
N ALA A 385 16.14 -19.86 -30.75
CA ALA A 385 16.26 -19.00 -31.93
C ALA A 385 17.38 -17.95 -31.82
N ASP A 386 17.95 -17.72 -30.64
CA ASP A 386 18.97 -16.69 -30.41
C ASP A 386 20.27 -16.99 -31.19
N PRO A 387 20.65 -16.16 -32.18
CA PRO A 387 21.84 -16.40 -32.99
C PRO A 387 23.14 -16.08 -32.24
N ASN A 388 23.07 -15.27 -31.19
CA ASN A 388 24.22 -14.75 -30.46
C ASN A 388 24.42 -15.42 -29.10
N ARG A 389 23.53 -16.31 -28.66
CA ARG A 389 23.72 -17.06 -27.41
C ARG A 389 24.97 -17.95 -27.47
N TRP A 390 25.53 -18.23 -26.31
CA TRP A 390 26.58 -19.23 -26.22
C TRP A 390 26.04 -20.64 -26.49
N ARG A 391 26.82 -21.42 -27.25
CA ARG A 391 26.49 -22.81 -27.64
C ARG A 391 27.73 -23.69 -27.44
N PRO A 392 28.07 -24.01 -26.19
CA PRO A 392 29.23 -24.87 -25.91
C PRO A 392 29.01 -26.27 -26.50
N GLU A 393 30.12 -26.90 -26.89
CA GLU A 393 30.08 -28.25 -27.47
C GLU A 393 29.58 -29.25 -26.41
N GLY A 394 28.55 -30.03 -26.76
CA GLY A 394 28.02 -31.09 -25.90
C GLY A 394 26.85 -30.70 -24.99
N PHE A 395 26.53 -29.40 -24.83
CA PHE A 395 25.37 -28.97 -24.05
C PHE A 395 24.10 -28.82 -24.92
N GLN A 396 23.00 -29.44 -24.52
CA GLN A 396 21.68 -29.17 -25.11
C GLN A 396 20.92 -28.20 -24.21
N PHE A 397 20.41 -27.12 -24.81
CA PHE A 397 19.67 -26.09 -24.06
C PHE A 397 18.44 -26.67 -23.32
N SER A 398 17.84 -27.74 -23.85
CA SER A 398 16.75 -28.50 -23.22
C SER A 398 17.13 -29.16 -21.90
N ASP A 399 18.41 -29.35 -21.62
CA ASP A 399 18.91 -30.01 -20.41
C ASP A 399 19.06 -29.02 -19.24
N GLY A 400 18.92 -27.72 -19.50
CA GLY A 400 19.11 -26.65 -18.49
C GLY A 400 18.24 -26.77 -17.23
N PRO A 401 16.92 -27.10 -17.34
CA PRO A 401 16.10 -27.34 -16.16
C PRO A 401 16.62 -28.46 -15.27
N ASP A 402 17.04 -29.58 -15.86
CA ASP A 402 17.54 -30.74 -15.11
C ASP A 402 18.87 -30.43 -14.40
N GLU A 403 19.67 -29.51 -14.96
CA GLU A 403 20.88 -28.98 -14.33
C GLU A 403 20.56 -28.27 -13.00
N LEU A 404 19.65 -27.30 -13.02
CA LEU A 404 19.25 -26.55 -11.82
C LEU A 404 18.58 -27.47 -10.78
N LYS A 405 17.73 -28.40 -11.22
CA LYS A 405 17.08 -29.38 -10.33
C LYS A 405 18.08 -30.29 -9.61
N THR A 406 19.13 -30.70 -10.33
CA THR A 406 20.24 -31.49 -9.76
C THR A 406 21.00 -30.68 -8.71
N TYR A 407 21.31 -29.41 -8.99
CA TYR A 407 21.93 -28.52 -8.00
C TYR A 407 21.08 -28.40 -6.74
N ILE A 408 19.79 -28.09 -6.87
CA ILE A 408 18.87 -27.89 -5.73
C ILE A 408 18.87 -29.13 -4.82
N THR A 409 18.74 -30.31 -5.43
CA THR A 409 18.72 -31.59 -4.69
C THR A 409 20.03 -31.81 -3.92
N ASN A 410 21.17 -31.65 -4.60
CA ASN A 410 22.48 -31.86 -4.00
C ASN A 410 22.81 -30.81 -2.92
N ARG A 411 22.34 -29.57 -3.11
CA ARG A 411 22.57 -28.48 -2.16
C ARG A 411 21.82 -28.70 -0.85
N ILE A 412 20.57 -29.16 -0.91
CA ILE A 412 19.80 -29.53 0.28
C ILE A 412 20.51 -30.65 1.05
N GLU A 413 20.89 -31.75 0.37
CA GLU A 413 21.58 -32.87 1.02
C GLU A 413 22.91 -32.44 1.67
N PHE A 414 23.66 -31.56 0.99
CA PHE A 414 24.89 -30.98 1.52
C PHE A 414 24.62 -30.14 2.78
N LEU A 415 23.70 -29.18 2.72
CA LEU A 415 23.41 -28.29 3.84
C LEU A 415 22.86 -29.06 5.04
N GLU A 416 21.97 -30.04 4.83
CA GLU A 416 21.48 -30.93 5.89
C GLU A 416 22.63 -31.64 6.62
N THR A 417 23.70 -32.02 5.89
CA THR A 417 24.89 -32.64 6.47
C THR A 417 25.73 -31.65 7.28
N GLU A 418 25.97 -30.44 6.74
CA GLU A 418 26.77 -29.40 7.40
C GLU A 418 26.10 -28.86 8.66
N MET A 419 24.77 -28.72 8.64
CA MET A 419 23.97 -28.22 9.75
C MET A 419 24.20 -29.03 11.05
N VAL A 420 24.48 -30.34 10.95
CA VAL A 420 24.74 -31.21 12.11
C VAL A 420 25.91 -30.73 12.97
N THR A 421 26.90 -30.08 12.35
CA THR A 421 28.10 -29.59 13.06
C THR A 421 28.08 -28.08 13.24
N PHE A 422 27.54 -27.34 12.27
CA PHE A 422 27.58 -25.88 12.26
C PHE A 422 26.53 -25.25 13.19
N CYS A 423 25.33 -25.84 13.25
CA CYS A 423 24.21 -25.21 13.95
C CYS A 423 24.31 -25.41 15.46
N PRO A 424 24.21 -24.33 16.25
CA PRO A 424 24.23 -24.43 17.71
C PRO A 424 22.92 -25.06 18.22
N ASP A 425 23.01 -25.73 19.37
CA ASP A 425 21.88 -26.29 20.10
C ASP A 425 21.43 -25.27 21.15
N LEU A 426 20.53 -24.36 20.75
CA LEU A 426 19.94 -23.34 21.62
C LEU A 426 18.43 -23.56 21.74
N GLU A 427 17.84 -23.08 22.84
CA GLU A 427 16.39 -23.06 23.01
C GLU A 427 15.78 -21.93 22.16
N VAL A 428 14.57 -22.17 21.65
CA VAL A 428 13.76 -21.13 21.01
C VAL A 428 13.39 -20.10 22.09
N PRO A 429 13.66 -18.80 21.89
CA PRO A 429 13.47 -17.74 22.89
C PRO A 429 12.00 -17.31 22.98
N LEU A 430 11.08 -18.28 23.06
CA LEU A 430 9.65 -18.06 23.22
C LEU A 430 9.19 -18.77 24.49
N VAL A 431 8.41 -18.07 25.31
CA VAL A 431 7.93 -18.60 26.58
C VAL A 431 6.47 -18.23 26.80
N ILE A 432 5.70 -19.14 27.40
CA ILE A 432 4.40 -18.77 27.99
C ILE A 432 4.70 -17.83 29.16
N ASN A 433 4.13 -16.64 29.09
CA ASN A 433 4.50 -15.51 29.94
C ASN A 433 3.44 -15.21 30.99
N GLU A 434 2.18 -15.08 30.58
CA GLU A 434 1.04 -14.82 31.45
C GLU A 434 -0.20 -15.55 30.88
N PHE A 435 -1.17 -15.91 31.72
CA PHE A 435 -2.45 -16.41 31.24
C PHE A 435 -3.56 -16.11 32.26
N MET A 436 -4.81 -16.16 31.81
CA MET A 436 -6.00 -16.14 32.65
C MET A 436 -6.97 -17.23 32.20
N ALA A 437 -7.42 -18.06 33.15
CA ALA A 437 -8.31 -19.20 32.89
C ALA A 437 -9.74 -19.00 33.45
N ASP A 438 -10.07 -17.77 33.87
CA ASP A 438 -11.41 -17.35 34.28
C ASP A 438 -11.50 -15.82 34.18
N ASN A 439 -11.77 -15.31 32.98
CA ASN A 439 -11.95 -13.88 32.72
C ASN A 439 -13.44 -13.51 32.76
N SER A 440 -13.81 -12.45 33.46
CA SER A 440 -15.20 -11.98 33.55
C SER A 440 -15.35 -10.47 33.42
N GLY A 441 -14.24 -9.73 33.39
CA GLY A 441 -14.28 -8.27 33.30
C GLY A 441 -12.95 -7.55 33.10
N THR A 442 -11.84 -8.24 32.83
CA THR A 442 -10.50 -7.58 32.77
C THR A 442 -10.18 -7.01 31.40
N ILE A 443 -10.13 -7.87 30.38
CA ILE A 443 -9.98 -7.50 28.97
C ILE A 443 -11.06 -8.21 28.17
N GLY A 444 -11.69 -7.48 27.23
CA GLY A 444 -12.58 -8.08 26.25
C GLY A 444 -11.81 -8.34 24.96
N ASP A 445 -12.21 -9.35 24.22
CA ASP A 445 -11.73 -9.63 22.88
C ASP A 445 -12.38 -8.72 21.82
N GLU A 446 -12.11 -9.00 20.55
CA GLU A 446 -12.67 -8.29 19.40
C GLU A 446 -14.20 -8.49 19.23
N ALA A 447 -14.77 -9.55 19.79
CA ALA A 447 -16.21 -9.80 19.84
C ALA A 447 -16.89 -9.07 21.01
N GLY A 448 -16.10 -8.57 21.97
CA GLY A 448 -16.54 -7.91 23.19
C GLY A 448 -16.84 -8.88 24.33
N ASP A 449 -16.45 -10.14 24.19
CA ASP A 449 -16.57 -11.20 25.18
C ASP A 449 -15.32 -11.23 26.07
N TYR A 450 -15.46 -11.75 27.29
CA TYR A 450 -14.41 -11.75 28.31
C TYR A 450 -13.79 -13.14 28.41
N ASP A 451 -13.00 -13.51 27.40
CA ASP A 451 -12.49 -14.87 27.27
C ASP A 451 -11.17 -15.11 28.00
N ASP A 452 -10.92 -16.40 28.27
CA ASP A 452 -9.64 -16.86 28.77
C ASP A 452 -8.55 -16.57 27.73
N TRP A 453 -7.33 -16.34 28.19
CA TRP A 453 -6.24 -15.96 27.29
C TRP A 453 -4.88 -16.47 27.75
N ILE A 454 -3.97 -16.58 26.79
CA ILE A 454 -2.58 -16.99 26.95
C ILE A 454 -1.70 -15.94 26.29
N GLU A 455 -0.69 -15.46 27.01
CA GLU A 455 0.33 -14.56 26.48
C GLU A 455 1.65 -15.32 26.26
N ILE A 456 2.22 -15.15 25.07
CA ILE A 456 3.57 -15.60 24.72
C ILE A 456 4.50 -14.40 24.70
N TYR A 457 5.71 -14.56 25.24
CA TYR A 457 6.76 -13.54 25.25
C TYR A 457 7.98 -13.99 24.45
N ASN A 458 8.55 -13.07 23.68
CA ASN A 458 9.82 -13.25 22.98
C ASN A 458 10.98 -12.76 23.84
N THR A 459 11.80 -13.69 24.31
CA THR A 459 12.96 -13.38 25.16
C THR A 459 14.18 -12.91 24.37
N SER A 460 14.15 -12.97 23.02
CA SER A 460 15.20 -12.38 22.20
C SER A 460 15.15 -10.86 22.28
N SER A 461 16.31 -10.22 22.45
CA SER A 461 16.45 -8.76 22.41
C SER A 461 16.71 -8.23 21.00
N THR A 462 16.93 -9.10 20.01
CA THR A 462 17.42 -8.70 18.68
C THR A 462 16.61 -9.26 17.51
N LEU A 463 15.87 -10.37 17.70
CA LEU A 463 15.19 -11.06 16.61
C LEU A 463 13.67 -11.05 16.78
N THR A 464 12.98 -10.75 15.68
CA THR A 464 11.54 -11.02 15.55
C THR A 464 11.36 -12.52 15.33
N TRP A 465 10.41 -13.15 16.02
CA TRP A 465 10.12 -14.58 15.88
C TRP A 465 8.80 -14.82 15.18
N ASP A 466 8.80 -15.80 14.27
CA ASP A 466 7.62 -16.27 13.56
C ASP A 466 7.04 -17.51 14.25
N LEU A 467 5.86 -17.33 14.86
CA LEU A 467 5.09 -18.37 15.53
C LEU A 467 4.22 -19.17 14.56
N GLY A 468 4.09 -18.72 13.31
CA GLY A 468 3.20 -19.35 12.34
C GLY A 468 3.48 -20.84 12.18
N GLY A 469 2.44 -21.66 12.25
CA GLY A 469 2.56 -23.11 12.17
C GLY A 469 3.21 -23.82 13.36
N MET A 470 3.55 -23.10 14.44
CA MET A 470 3.73 -23.71 15.76
C MET A 470 2.36 -24.12 16.34
N TYR A 471 2.36 -24.77 17.50
CA TYR A 471 1.14 -25.28 18.11
C TYR A 471 0.97 -24.85 19.57
N LEU A 472 -0.24 -24.45 19.94
CA LEU A 472 -0.69 -24.31 21.32
C LEU A 472 -1.60 -25.48 21.73
N THR A 473 -1.57 -25.81 23.02
CA THR A 473 -2.44 -26.82 23.62
C THR A 473 -2.65 -26.57 25.10
N ASP A 474 -3.82 -26.92 25.61
CA ASP A 474 -4.18 -27.08 27.03
C ASP A 474 -3.90 -28.51 27.55
N ASN A 475 -3.47 -29.43 26.68
CA ASN A 475 -3.25 -30.84 26.99
C ASN A 475 -1.91 -31.31 26.42
N LEU A 476 -0.91 -31.52 27.28
CA LEU A 476 0.43 -31.94 26.85
C LEU A 476 0.46 -33.33 26.20
N GLY A 477 -0.61 -34.13 26.32
CA GLY A 477 -0.79 -35.38 25.57
C GLY A 477 -1.19 -35.17 24.10
N GLU A 478 -1.59 -33.97 23.72
CA GLU A 478 -2.06 -33.56 22.40
C GLU A 478 -1.28 -32.30 21.93
N PRO A 479 0.01 -32.43 21.57
CA PRO A 479 0.90 -31.30 21.30
C PRO A 479 0.57 -30.49 20.04
N THR A 480 -0.33 -30.97 19.19
CA THR A 480 -0.72 -30.35 17.90
C THR A 480 -2.19 -29.91 17.90
N ARG A 481 -2.72 -29.58 19.08
CA ARG A 481 -4.15 -29.33 19.29
C ARG A 481 -4.67 -28.13 18.49
N TRP A 482 -3.98 -26.99 18.59
CA TRP A 482 -4.29 -25.80 17.80
C TRP A 482 -3.04 -25.29 17.09
N ARG A 483 -3.11 -25.11 15.77
CA ARG A 483 -2.00 -24.60 14.96
C ARG A 483 -2.11 -23.09 14.89
N ILE A 484 -1.06 -22.39 15.32
CA ILE A 484 -0.98 -20.94 15.23
C ILE A 484 -1.04 -20.55 13.74
N PRO A 485 -1.85 -19.54 13.35
CA PRO A 485 -1.93 -19.09 11.96
C PRO A 485 -0.58 -18.69 11.40
N ASP A 486 -0.38 -18.91 10.10
CA ASP A 486 0.82 -18.42 9.41
C ASP A 486 0.93 -16.89 9.52
N ASP A 487 2.14 -16.36 9.36
CA ASP A 487 2.45 -14.92 9.47
C ASP A 487 2.18 -14.30 10.86
N THR A 488 2.15 -15.12 11.92
CA THR A 488 2.04 -14.66 13.31
C THR A 488 3.43 -14.30 13.86
N LEU A 489 3.74 -13.01 13.96
CA LEU A 489 5.06 -12.52 14.36
C LEU A 489 5.05 -11.90 15.77
N ILE A 490 6.16 -12.06 16.49
CA ILE A 490 6.40 -11.40 17.78
C ILE A 490 7.73 -10.62 17.73
N PRO A 491 7.75 -9.29 17.94
CA PRO A 491 8.98 -8.51 17.88
C PRO A 491 9.92 -8.85 19.06
N PRO A 492 11.21 -8.44 19.02
CA PRO A 492 12.13 -8.61 20.14
C PRO A 492 11.57 -7.99 21.43
N GLY A 493 11.58 -8.73 22.53
CA GLY A 493 10.97 -8.28 23.80
C GLY A 493 9.46 -8.02 23.73
N GLY A 494 8.78 -8.44 22.66
CA GLY A 494 7.35 -8.30 22.50
C GLY A 494 6.56 -9.40 23.21
N THR A 495 5.28 -9.13 23.47
CA THR A 495 4.28 -10.12 23.87
C THR A 495 3.21 -10.28 22.79
N LEU A 496 2.56 -11.44 22.74
CA LEU A 496 1.42 -11.70 21.89
C LEU A 496 0.35 -12.49 22.66
N LEU A 497 -0.89 -12.01 22.58
CA LEU A 497 -2.05 -12.59 23.23
C LEU A 497 -2.79 -13.57 22.30
N PHE A 498 -3.22 -14.70 22.86
CA PHE A 498 -4.07 -15.68 22.21
C PHE A 498 -5.31 -15.91 23.09
N TRP A 499 -6.50 -15.86 22.50
CA TRP A 499 -7.74 -16.18 23.19
C TRP A 499 -7.90 -17.70 23.24
N ALA A 500 -8.18 -18.25 24.42
CA ALA A 500 -8.39 -19.66 24.65
C ALA A 500 -9.86 -19.88 25.03
N ASP A 501 -10.73 -19.78 24.04
CA ASP A 501 -12.19 -19.78 24.18
C ASP A 501 -12.88 -21.00 23.52
N GLY A 502 -12.23 -21.61 22.53
CA GLY A 502 -12.84 -22.63 21.68
C GLY A 502 -13.59 -22.08 20.46
N GLU A 503 -13.40 -20.80 20.12
CA GLU A 503 -14.20 -20.03 19.19
C GLU A 503 -13.36 -19.48 18.02
N GLU A 504 -12.71 -20.38 17.27
CA GLU A 504 -11.85 -20.05 16.10
C GLU A 504 -12.51 -19.17 15.01
N ASN A 505 -13.82 -18.95 15.06
CA ASN A 505 -14.52 -18.11 14.09
C ASN A 505 -14.48 -16.62 14.43
N GLU A 506 -14.03 -16.24 15.62
CA GLU A 506 -14.05 -14.86 16.10
C GLU A 506 -12.80 -14.07 15.73
N GLY A 507 -11.70 -14.78 15.47
CA GLY A 507 -10.49 -14.18 14.92
C GLY A 507 -9.34 -15.18 14.77
N PRO A 508 -8.25 -14.78 14.10
CA PRO A 508 -7.11 -15.66 13.86
C PRO A 508 -6.38 -16.09 15.15
N LEU A 509 -6.45 -15.30 16.22
CA LEU A 509 -5.77 -15.60 17.48
C LEU A 509 -6.65 -16.31 18.52
N HIS A 510 -7.84 -16.78 18.11
CA HIS A 510 -8.76 -17.56 18.95
C HIS A 510 -8.47 -19.06 18.79
N ALA A 511 -8.10 -19.69 19.90
CA ALA A 511 -7.72 -21.09 19.95
C ALA A 511 -8.95 -22.01 20.03
N ASN A 512 -8.81 -23.23 19.52
CA ASN A 512 -9.89 -24.23 19.52
C ASN A 512 -10.14 -24.92 20.87
N PHE A 513 -9.70 -24.31 21.97
CA PHE A 513 -9.81 -24.85 23.31
C PHE A 513 -9.95 -23.75 24.34
N ALA A 514 -10.58 -24.11 25.46
CA ALA A 514 -10.69 -23.24 26.64
C ALA A 514 -9.86 -23.78 27.81
N LEU A 515 -9.44 -22.87 28.69
CA LEU A 515 -8.69 -23.23 29.90
C LEU A 515 -9.64 -23.72 31.01
N ASP A 516 -9.11 -24.48 31.98
CA ASP A 516 -9.88 -24.99 33.11
C ASP A 516 -9.48 -24.22 34.38
N ALA A 517 -10.36 -23.33 34.85
CA ALA A 517 -10.18 -22.56 36.08
C ALA A 517 -9.86 -23.42 37.32
N THR A 518 -10.18 -24.72 37.34
CA THR A 518 -9.86 -25.62 38.46
C THR A 518 -8.43 -26.17 38.43
N GLY A 519 -7.73 -26.03 37.31
CA GLY A 519 -6.34 -26.39 37.07
C GLY A 519 -6.15 -27.15 35.75
N GLY A 520 -5.02 -26.94 35.09
CA GLY A 520 -4.77 -27.49 33.76
C GLY A 520 -3.31 -27.46 33.33
N GLN A 521 -3.07 -27.64 32.04
CA GLN A 521 -1.75 -27.54 31.43
C GLN A 521 -1.81 -26.55 30.26
N ILE A 522 -0.67 -25.97 29.89
CA ILE A 522 -0.52 -25.16 28.68
C ILE A 522 0.81 -25.57 28.04
N GLY A 523 0.87 -25.71 26.72
CA GLY A 523 2.09 -26.02 26.00
C GLY A 523 2.18 -25.27 24.67
N LEU A 524 3.38 -24.76 24.39
CA LEU A 524 3.83 -24.24 23.11
C LEU A 524 4.82 -25.24 22.50
N PHE A 525 4.51 -25.73 21.31
CA PHE A 525 5.29 -26.72 20.58
C PHE A 525 5.70 -26.18 19.21
N ASP A 526 6.90 -26.58 18.78
CA ASP A 526 7.46 -26.16 17.51
C ASP A 526 6.74 -26.79 16.30
N ARG A 527 7.07 -26.35 15.08
CA ARG A 527 6.54 -26.81 13.81
C ARG A 527 6.87 -28.28 13.54
N ASP A 528 6.12 -28.89 12.63
CA ASP A 528 6.31 -30.29 12.18
C ASP A 528 7.74 -30.58 11.70
N ILE A 529 8.37 -29.62 11.01
CA ILE A 529 9.75 -29.74 10.48
C ILE A 529 10.81 -29.80 11.59
N PHE A 530 10.48 -29.34 12.79
CA PHE A 530 11.28 -29.47 14.02
C PHE A 530 10.76 -30.59 14.93
N GLY A 531 9.89 -31.46 14.41
CA GLY A 531 9.41 -32.65 15.10
C GLY A 531 8.46 -32.37 16.25
N ASN A 532 7.79 -31.22 16.24
CA ASN A 532 6.89 -30.78 17.33
C ASN A 532 7.60 -30.79 18.68
N SER A 533 8.85 -30.30 18.68
CA SER A 533 9.66 -30.21 19.90
C SER A 533 9.04 -29.24 20.91
N VAL A 534 9.26 -29.49 22.20
CA VAL A 534 8.72 -28.64 23.27
C VAL A 534 9.48 -27.30 23.27
N ILE A 535 8.74 -26.20 23.23
CA ILE A 535 9.29 -24.85 23.41
C ILE A 535 9.04 -24.39 24.85
N SER A 536 7.77 -24.37 25.27
CA SER A 536 7.39 -23.92 26.61
C SER A 536 6.21 -24.72 27.15
N VAL A 537 6.22 -25.09 28.43
CA VAL A 537 5.11 -25.80 29.06
C VAL A 537 4.86 -25.26 30.46
N LEU A 538 3.58 -25.27 30.86
CA LEU A 538 3.11 -24.88 32.18
C LEU A 538 2.09 -25.89 32.69
N THR A 539 2.11 -26.17 33.98
CA THR A 539 1.02 -26.89 34.67
C THR A 539 0.59 -26.02 35.84
N TYR A 540 -0.69 -25.69 35.89
CA TYR A 540 -1.25 -24.75 36.85
C TYR A 540 -2.36 -25.39 37.67
N THR A 541 -2.61 -24.83 38.85
CA THR A 541 -3.68 -25.24 39.76
C THR A 541 -4.88 -24.31 39.66
N THR A 542 -5.87 -24.45 40.53
CA THR A 542 -7.05 -23.58 40.57
C THR A 542 -6.70 -22.09 40.51
N GLN A 543 -7.31 -21.38 39.57
CA GLN A 543 -7.22 -19.93 39.37
C GLN A 543 -8.44 -19.22 39.97
N ALA A 544 -8.32 -17.92 40.22
CA ALA A 544 -9.42 -17.08 40.67
C ALA A 544 -9.92 -16.22 39.50
N THR A 545 -11.21 -15.96 39.46
CA THR A 545 -11.82 -15.06 38.47
C THR A 545 -11.12 -13.70 38.45
N ASP A 546 -10.81 -13.20 37.25
CA ASP A 546 -10.13 -11.91 37.00
C ASP A 546 -8.73 -11.81 37.61
N VAL A 547 -8.08 -12.94 37.89
CA VAL A 547 -6.69 -13.00 38.38
C VAL A 547 -5.86 -13.82 37.40
N SER A 548 -4.89 -13.19 36.76
CA SER A 548 -3.94 -13.88 35.88
C SER A 548 -2.78 -14.48 36.66
N TYR A 549 -2.06 -15.40 36.03
CA TYR A 549 -0.84 -16.01 36.57
C TYR A 549 0.26 -15.87 35.53
N GLY A 550 1.37 -15.24 35.89
CA GLY A 550 2.43 -14.89 34.95
C GLY A 550 3.83 -14.89 35.57
N ARG A 551 4.84 -14.76 34.71
CA ARG A 551 6.26 -14.72 35.05
C ARG A 551 6.65 -13.31 35.53
N MET A 552 7.36 -13.18 36.64
CA MET A 552 7.82 -11.88 37.18
C MET A 552 9.33 -11.87 37.46
N PRO A 553 10.13 -11.10 36.71
CA PRO A 553 9.76 -10.33 35.49
C PRO A 553 9.46 -11.24 34.29
N ASP A 554 9.08 -10.66 33.15
CA ASP A 554 8.78 -11.38 31.91
C ASP A 554 9.88 -12.37 31.53
N GLY A 555 9.45 -13.55 31.07
CA GLY A 555 10.33 -14.64 30.70
C GLY A 555 11.16 -15.27 31.83
N SER A 556 11.06 -14.78 33.07
CA SER A 556 11.75 -15.38 34.22
C SER A 556 11.10 -16.68 34.69
N ASP A 557 11.83 -17.53 35.43
CA ASP A 557 11.27 -18.77 36.00
C ASP A 557 10.34 -18.56 37.21
N THR A 558 10.12 -17.31 37.63
CA THR A 558 9.34 -17.01 38.83
C THR A 558 7.91 -16.70 38.44
N TRP A 559 6.96 -17.55 38.87
CA TRP A 559 5.53 -17.32 38.63
C TRP A 559 4.82 -16.73 39.84
N GLN A 560 3.88 -15.82 39.60
CA GLN A 560 3.02 -15.23 40.63
C GLN A 560 1.63 -14.89 40.08
N SER A 561 0.67 -14.69 41.00
CA SER A 561 -0.68 -14.24 40.65
C SER A 561 -0.75 -12.72 40.60
N PHE A 562 -1.44 -12.19 39.59
CA PHE A 562 -1.67 -10.76 39.40
C PHE A 562 -3.16 -10.46 39.59
N ILE A 563 -3.48 -9.70 40.64
CA ILE A 563 -4.85 -9.17 40.84
C ILE A 563 -5.19 -8.01 39.90
N ALA A 564 -4.16 -7.49 39.21
CA ALA A 564 -4.25 -6.54 38.11
C ALA A 564 -3.44 -7.15 36.95
N PRO A 565 -4.11 -7.89 36.04
CA PRO A 565 -3.43 -8.57 34.93
C PRO A 565 -2.63 -7.62 34.04
N THR A 566 -1.62 -8.12 33.33
CA THR A 566 -0.76 -7.32 32.43
C THR A 566 -0.78 -7.75 30.96
N PRO A 567 -1.91 -8.15 30.36
CA PRO A 567 -1.96 -8.57 28.96
C PRO A 567 -1.45 -7.47 28.02
N GLY A 568 -0.46 -7.81 27.19
CA GLY A 568 0.18 -6.88 26.27
C GLY A 568 1.19 -5.93 26.92
N TRP A 569 1.49 -6.10 28.21
CA TRP A 569 2.39 -5.24 28.99
C TRP A 569 3.43 -6.07 29.75
N PRO A 570 4.56 -5.46 30.17
CA PRO A 570 5.51 -6.16 31.03
C PRO A 570 4.88 -6.60 32.36
N ASN A 571 5.14 -7.84 32.81
CA ASN A 571 4.67 -8.39 34.09
C ASN A 571 5.27 -7.72 35.34
N GLN A 572 5.84 -6.51 35.21
CA GLN A 572 6.35 -5.70 36.32
C GLN A 572 5.31 -4.73 36.91
N GLY A 573 4.15 -4.58 36.26
CA GLY A 573 3.10 -3.61 36.61
C GLY A 573 2.67 -2.80 35.39
N ARG A 574 1.64 -1.97 35.51
CA ARG A 574 1.26 -0.99 34.47
C ARG A 574 1.71 0.40 34.93
N PRO A 575 2.29 1.24 34.05
CA PRO A 575 2.54 2.63 34.42
C PRO A 575 1.22 3.33 34.85
N PRO A 576 1.24 4.18 35.89
CA PRO A 576 0.04 4.89 36.33
C PRO A 576 -0.60 5.68 35.20
N ILE A 577 -1.91 5.62 35.01
CA ILE A 577 -2.56 6.40 33.94
C ILE A 577 -2.90 7.79 34.48
N ILE A 578 -2.36 8.86 33.86
CA ILE A 578 -2.71 10.25 34.17
C ILE A 578 -3.65 10.79 33.07
N SER A 579 -4.83 11.25 33.46
CA SER A 579 -5.80 11.86 32.55
C SER A 579 -6.53 13.04 33.18
N GLY A 580 -7.25 13.82 32.37
CA GLY A 580 -8.11 14.91 32.86
C GLY A 580 -7.36 15.99 33.67
N THR A 581 -6.09 16.25 33.35
CA THR A 581 -5.29 17.25 34.07
C THR A 581 -5.74 18.65 33.67
N ILE A 582 -6.23 19.43 34.64
CA ILE A 582 -6.69 20.80 34.44
C ILE A 582 -6.30 21.68 35.63
N HIS A 583 -6.30 23.01 35.44
CA HIS A 583 -6.26 23.97 36.54
C HIS A 583 -7.52 24.84 36.57
N THR A 584 -7.90 25.29 37.76
CA THR A 584 -9.06 26.17 37.98
C THR A 584 -8.68 27.31 38.94
N PRO A 585 -9.03 28.56 38.63
CA PRO A 585 -9.69 29.03 37.40
C PRO A 585 -8.76 28.91 36.18
N ALA A 586 -9.32 28.65 34.99
CA ALA A 586 -8.54 28.54 33.74
C ALA A 586 -7.79 29.83 33.36
N TRP A 587 -8.27 30.98 33.87
CA TRP A 587 -7.67 32.30 33.66
C TRP A 587 -7.52 33.00 35.02
N PRO A 588 -6.49 32.65 35.80
CA PRO A 588 -6.32 33.19 37.14
C PRO A 588 -5.90 34.66 37.13
N THR A 589 -6.51 35.45 38.00
CA THR A 589 -6.11 36.81 38.34
C THR A 589 -5.11 36.81 39.51
N ALA A 590 -4.51 37.97 39.81
CA ALA A 590 -3.50 38.08 40.87
C ALA A 590 -4.03 37.77 42.29
N ASP A 591 -5.35 37.72 42.46
CA ASP A 591 -6.00 37.39 43.73
C ASP A 591 -6.47 35.92 43.81
N ASP A 592 -6.42 35.19 42.68
CA ASP A 592 -6.92 33.81 42.60
C ASP A 592 -5.87 32.80 43.08
N VAL A 593 -6.30 31.87 43.94
CA VAL A 593 -5.58 30.61 44.14
C VAL A 593 -5.90 29.66 42.99
N VAL A 594 -4.95 28.81 42.61
CA VAL A 594 -5.11 27.90 41.47
C VAL A 594 -5.13 26.46 41.96
N THR A 595 -6.23 25.76 41.72
CA THR A 595 -6.37 24.33 42.00
C THR A 595 -6.04 23.54 40.75
N ILE A 596 -5.02 22.69 40.80
CA ILE A 596 -4.68 21.74 39.74
C ILE A 596 -5.28 20.39 40.13
N THR A 597 -6.03 19.76 39.21
CA THR A 597 -6.65 18.45 39.40
C THR A 597 -6.27 17.50 38.28
N ALA A 598 -6.15 16.20 38.58
CA ALA A 598 -5.99 15.13 37.60
C ALA A 598 -6.71 13.86 38.06
N VAL A 599 -7.08 13.01 37.11
CA VAL A 599 -7.57 11.65 37.34
C VAL A 599 -6.40 10.70 37.16
N ILE A 600 -6.03 9.98 38.21
CA ILE A 600 -4.90 9.06 38.21
C ILE A 600 -5.36 7.70 38.72
N THR A 601 -5.15 6.67 37.92
CA THR A 601 -5.53 5.27 38.18
C THR A 601 -4.33 4.35 38.08
N ASP A 602 -4.29 3.35 38.95
CA ASP A 602 -3.19 2.39 39.08
C ASP A 602 -3.66 1.17 39.90
N GLU A 603 -2.94 0.05 39.80
CA GLU A 603 -3.15 -1.17 40.60
C GLU A 603 -2.63 -1.08 42.04
N GLY A 604 -1.73 -0.14 42.32
CA GLY A 604 -0.98 -0.02 43.56
C GLY A 604 -1.19 1.30 44.30
N ALA A 605 -0.38 1.51 45.35
CA ALA A 605 -0.32 2.81 45.98
C ALA A 605 0.54 3.76 45.14
N LEU A 606 0.08 5.00 44.99
CA LEU A 606 0.74 5.99 44.17
C LEU A 606 1.43 7.06 45.01
N THR A 607 2.62 7.45 44.55
CA THR A 607 3.23 8.74 44.87
C THR A 607 2.98 9.70 43.71
N VAL A 608 2.15 10.71 43.93
CA VAL A 608 1.82 11.72 42.91
C VAL A 608 2.46 13.06 43.25
N THR A 609 3.29 13.56 42.34
CA THR A 609 4.01 14.81 42.48
C THR A 609 3.60 15.78 41.38
N LEU A 610 3.17 16.98 41.78
CA LEU A 610 3.12 18.13 40.88
C LEU A 610 4.51 18.77 40.86
N TRP A 611 5.14 18.82 39.71
CA TRP A 611 6.34 19.62 39.50
C TRP A 611 5.91 20.97 38.94
N TYR A 612 6.22 22.07 39.63
CA TYR A 612 5.86 23.41 39.16
C TYR A 612 7.00 24.42 39.28
N ARG A 613 6.99 25.45 38.45
CA ARG A 613 7.90 26.60 38.55
C ARG A 613 7.17 27.90 38.29
N THR A 614 7.67 28.98 38.87
CA THR A 614 7.12 30.33 38.68
C THR A 614 8.24 31.30 38.30
N PHE A 615 7.98 32.17 37.33
CA PHE A 615 8.98 33.13 36.85
C PHE A 615 8.35 34.34 36.16
N ALA A 616 9.14 35.39 35.97
CA ALA A 616 8.71 36.57 35.23
C ALA A 616 8.88 36.35 33.71
N PRO A 617 8.03 36.94 32.86
CA PRO A 617 8.16 36.84 31.41
C PRO A 617 9.54 37.30 30.94
N GLY A 618 10.21 36.49 30.12
CA GLY A 618 11.55 36.76 29.57
C GLY A 618 12.72 36.48 30.51
N ALA A 619 12.47 36.03 31.75
CA ALA A 619 13.51 35.49 32.61
C ALA A 619 13.85 34.05 32.22
N GLN A 620 15.10 33.63 32.47
CA GLN A 620 15.45 32.21 32.36
C GLN A 620 14.64 31.41 33.39
N PRO A 621 13.90 30.35 32.99
CA PRO A 621 13.08 29.58 33.92
C PRO A 621 13.95 28.91 35.00
N PRO A 622 13.55 28.96 36.28
CA PRO A 622 14.22 28.21 37.34
C PRO A 622 13.88 26.71 37.26
N ASP A 623 14.61 25.89 38.02
CA ASP A 623 14.32 24.46 38.16
C ASP A 623 12.92 24.21 38.73
N TYR A 624 12.25 23.16 38.24
CA TYR A 624 10.97 22.70 38.76
C TYR A 624 11.07 22.34 40.25
N GLN A 625 10.05 22.73 41.00
CA GLN A 625 9.90 22.42 42.42
C GLN A 625 8.85 21.33 42.59
N PRO A 626 9.16 20.24 43.31
CA PRO A 626 8.18 19.20 43.57
C PRO A 626 7.20 19.64 44.65
N ALA A 627 5.92 19.32 44.48
CA ALA A 627 4.89 19.46 45.49
C ALA A 627 3.97 18.22 45.46
N PRO A 628 3.77 17.54 46.61
CA PRO A 628 2.94 16.35 46.66
C PRO A 628 1.48 16.71 46.39
N MET A 629 0.83 15.96 45.50
CA MET A 629 -0.61 16.05 45.30
C MET A 629 -1.34 15.17 46.32
N HIS A 630 -2.62 15.46 46.57
CA HIS A 630 -3.45 14.69 47.49
C HIS A 630 -4.78 14.30 46.84
N GLN A 631 -5.30 13.13 47.20
CA GLN A 631 -6.64 12.72 46.78
C GLN A 631 -7.70 13.70 47.31
N ALA A 632 -8.58 14.19 46.42
CA ALA A 632 -9.48 15.30 46.72
C ALA A 632 -10.44 15.05 47.90
N ASN A 633 -10.79 13.79 48.18
CA ASN A 633 -11.64 13.37 49.29
C ASN A 633 -10.96 12.43 50.31
N GLY A 634 -9.63 12.25 50.23
CA GLY A 634 -8.88 11.28 51.05
C GLY A 634 -9.03 9.82 50.61
N SER A 635 -9.76 9.55 49.52
CA SER A 635 -9.80 8.29 48.78
C SER A 635 -10.25 8.55 47.32
N GLY A 636 -9.88 7.67 46.39
CA GLY A 636 -10.31 7.70 44.98
C GLY A 636 -9.22 8.13 43.99
N THR A 637 -9.61 8.28 42.72
CA THR A 637 -8.70 8.53 41.57
C THR A 637 -8.47 10.00 41.28
N ASN A 638 -9.21 10.91 41.92
CA ASN A 638 -9.07 12.35 41.69
C ASN A 638 -8.02 12.95 42.63
N TRP A 639 -6.92 13.43 42.05
CA TRP A 639 -5.82 14.08 42.75
C TRP A 639 -5.87 15.58 42.56
N GLN A 640 -5.47 16.33 43.58
CA GLN A 640 -5.45 17.79 43.53
C GLN A 640 -4.29 18.41 44.32
N LEU A 641 -3.91 19.62 43.92
CA LEU A 641 -3.05 20.51 44.68
C LEU A 641 -3.47 21.97 44.46
N VAL A 642 -3.41 22.79 45.51
CA VAL A 642 -3.69 24.23 45.44
C VAL A 642 -2.38 25.01 45.47
N LEU A 643 -2.10 25.75 44.41
CA LEU A 643 -1.02 26.73 44.36
C LEU A 643 -1.51 28.09 44.89
N PRO A 644 -0.68 28.81 45.66
CA PRO A 644 -1.04 30.14 46.15
C PRO A 644 -1.13 31.16 45.00
N ALA A 645 -1.92 32.21 45.23
CA ALA A 645 -2.04 33.33 44.30
C ALA A 645 -0.66 33.92 43.95
N GLN A 646 -0.46 34.19 42.67
CA GLN A 646 0.79 34.75 42.13
C GLN A 646 0.57 36.20 41.67
N PRO A 647 1.62 37.05 41.67
CA PRO A 647 1.52 38.40 41.12
C PRO A 647 1.08 38.42 39.65
N GLU A 648 0.41 39.49 39.25
CA GLU A 648 0.02 39.71 37.86
C GLU A 648 1.24 39.66 36.91
N GLY A 649 1.08 38.97 35.79
CA GLY A 649 2.13 38.71 34.81
C GLY A 649 3.06 37.54 35.15
N THR A 650 2.91 36.87 36.30
CA THR A 650 3.70 35.68 36.65
C THR A 650 3.36 34.51 35.73
N TRP A 651 4.40 33.86 35.18
CA TRP A 651 4.28 32.59 34.47
C TRP A 651 4.30 31.44 35.47
N VAL A 652 3.36 30.50 35.33
CA VAL A 652 3.32 29.25 36.11
C VAL A 652 3.28 28.07 35.17
N GLU A 653 4.29 27.22 35.23
CA GLU A 653 4.39 25.98 34.45
C GLU A 653 4.39 24.78 35.40
N TYR A 654 3.70 23.71 35.03
CA TYR A 654 3.60 22.50 35.83
C TYR A 654 3.38 21.22 35.02
N TYR A 655 3.84 20.09 35.54
CA TYR A 655 3.48 18.76 35.06
C TYR A 655 3.24 17.83 36.25
N ILE A 656 2.61 16.69 35.98
CA ILE A 656 2.33 15.68 37.00
C ILE A 656 3.21 14.47 36.71
N GLU A 657 3.80 13.93 37.75
CA GLU A 657 4.47 12.64 37.73
C GLU A 657 3.76 11.75 38.75
N ALA A 658 3.33 10.57 38.32
CA ALA A 658 2.77 9.55 39.17
C ALA A 658 3.70 8.33 39.10
N GLU A 659 4.17 7.89 40.25
CA GLU A 659 5.03 6.72 40.41
C GLU A 659 4.32 5.72 41.32
N ASP A 660 4.34 4.45 40.95
CA ASP A 660 3.79 3.36 41.75
C ASP A 660 4.79 2.81 42.79
N GLU A 661 4.45 1.71 43.47
CA GLU A 661 5.31 1.08 44.48
C GLU A 661 6.51 0.31 43.90
N VAL A 662 6.51 0.00 42.60
CA VAL A 662 7.56 -0.75 41.89
C VAL A 662 8.50 0.14 41.07
N GLY A 663 8.21 1.45 41.03
CA GLY A 663 9.05 2.48 40.40
C GLY A 663 8.67 2.79 38.95
N MET A 664 7.53 2.30 38.47
CA MET A 664 7.01 2.69 37.16
C MET A 664 6.38 4.07 37.29
N ALA A 665 6.80 4.98 36.41
CA ALA A 665 6.37 6.36 36.45
C ALA A 665 5.72 6.78 35.13
N THR A 666 4.60 7.47 35.24
CA THR A 666 3.99 8.19 34.13
C THR A 666 4.13 9.67 34.37
N VAL A 667 4.58 10.39 33.35
CA VAL A 667 4.70 11.84 33.37
C VAL A 667 3.60 12.43 32.49
N GLY A 668 2.58 13.00 33.12
CA GLY A 668 1.50 13.71 32.45
C GLY A 668 1.97 15.09 31.99
N ARG A 669 2.46 15.19 30.75
CA ARG A 669 2.74 16.44 30.03
C ARG A 669 1.77 16.59 28.87
N PRO A 670 1.38 17.81 28.48
CA PRO A 670 0.76 18.02 27.18
C PRO A 670 1.76 17.72 26.06
N ASP A 671 1.30 17.06 25.00
CA ASP A 671 2.11 16.85 23.80
C ASP A 671 2.49 18.19 23.16
N TRP A 672 3.75 18.29 22.74
CA TRP A 672 4.37 19.49 22.17
C TRP A 672 3.55 20.03 20.96
N PRO A 673 3.44 21.37 20.75
CA PRO A 673 4.36 22.40 21.20
C PRO A 673 3.91 23.27 22.36
N GLN A 674 3.91 22.72 23.57
CA GLN A 674 4.89 23.17 24.56
C GLN A 674 4.99 22.21 25.74
N GLU A 675 6.20 22.17 26.31
CA GLU A 675 6.49 21.59 27.61
C GLU A 675 5.50 22.10 28.68
N ASN A 676 4.83 21.15 29.34
CA ASN A 676 4.13 21.29 30.61
C ASN A 676 2.87 22.19 30.58
N TYR A 677 1.86 21.82 31.39
CA TYR A 677 0.67 22.64 31.56
C TYR A 677 1.05 24.02 32.09
N ARG A 678 0.60 25.11 31.45
CA ARG A 678 1.00 26.48 31.80
C ARG A 678 -0.20 27.43 31.90
N TYR A 679 -0.08 28.44 32.76
CA TYR A 679 -0.91 29.65 32.71
C TYR A 679 -0.10 30.91 33.05
N ILE A 680 -0.64 32.07 32.65
CA ILE A 680 -0.09 33.40 32.99
C ILE A 680 -1.14 34.14 33.80
N VAL A 681 -0.75 34.67 34.96
CA VAL A 681 -1.69 35.37 35.82
C VAL A 681 -2.07 36.73 35.23
N GLY A 682 -3.37 36.97 35.07
CA GLY A 682 -3.92 38.20 34.50
C GLY A 682 -4.00 38.25 32.97
N TRP A 683 -3.58 37.20 32.26
CA TRP A 683 -3.72 37.10 30.80
C TRP A 683 -4.99 36.35 30.42
N GLN A 684 -5.70 36.84 29.40
CA GLN A 684 -6.87 36.20 28.81
C GLN A 684 -6.58 35.86 27.36
N ARG A 685 -6.72 34.58 26.99
CA ARG A 685 -6.56 34.14 25.60
C ARG A 685 -7.64 34.80 24.72
N PRO A 686 -7.26 35.49 23.62
CA PRO A 686 -8.22 35.98 22.65
C PRO A 686 -8.91 34.82 21.90
N PRO A 687 -10.20 34.94 21.50
CA PRO A 687 -10.95 33.90 20.80
C PRO A 687 -10.57 33.83 19.31
N LEU A 688 -9.28 33.61 19.04
CA LEU A 688 -8.69 33.48 17.71
C LEU A 688 -8.26 32.03 17.46
N TYR A 689 -8.51 31.56 16.25
CA TYR A 689 -8.21 30.19 15.83
C TYR A 689 -7.55 30.19 14.46
N ILE A 690 -6.61 29.27 14.24
CA ILE A 690 -6.22 28.87 12.89
C ILE A 690 -7.37 27.99 12.39
N ASN A 691 -8.03 28.39 11.30
CA ASN A 691 -9.32 27.84 10.89
C ASN A 691 -9.21 26.90 9.69
N GLU A 692 -8.39 27.25 8.72
CA GLU A 692 -8.18 26.48 7.49
C GLU A 692 -6.79 26.80 6.94
N LEU A 693 -6.14 25.86 6.26
CA LEU A 693 -4.87 26.09 5.57
C LEU A 693 -4.73 25.18 4.36
N MET A 694 -3.83 25.53 3.43
CA MET A 694 -3.45 24.69 2.31
C MET A 694 -1.96 24.89 1.97
N ALA A 695 -1.18 23.81 2.05
CA ALA A 695 0.26 23.81 1.78
C ALA A 695 0.64 23.37 0.35
N LEU A 696 -0.35 22.97 -0.46
CA LEU A 696 -0.18 22.57 -1.86
C LEU A 696 -1.33 23.14 -2.69
N ASN A 697 -1.37 24.46 -2.81
CA ASN A 697 -2.32 25.13 -3.70
C ASN A 697 -1.75 25.11 -5.13
N THR A 698 -2.46 24.53 -6.10
CA THR A 698 -2.02 24.53 -7.49
C THR A 698 -3.00 25.21 -8.42
N HIS A 699 -4.28 25.32 -8.03
CA HIS A 699 -5.30 25.99 -8.81
C HIS A 699 -6.57 26.48 -8.05
N THR A 700 -6.61 26.47 -6.71
CA THR A 700 -7.87 26.75 -5.97
C THR A 700 -8.10 28.22 -5.66
N LEU A 701 -7.09 28.91 -5.15
CA LEU A 701 -7.17 30.32 -4.77
C LEU A 701 -5.94 31.07 -5.28
N GLU A 702 -6.14 32.12 -6.07
CA GLU A 702 -5.06 33.00 -6.54
C GLU A 702 -4.83 34.14 -5.53
N ASP A 703 -3.57 34.52 -5.35
CA ASP A 703 -3.19 35.74 -4.65
C ASP A 703 -3.41 37.00 -5.52
N GLU A 704 -2.98 38.16 -5.01
CA GLU A 704 -3.11 39.44 -5.71
C GLU A 704 -2.34 39.52 -7.04
N ASP A 705 -1.32 38.69 -7.23
CA ASP A 705 -0.46 38.64 -8.42
C ASP A 705 -0.88 37.53 -9.41
N GLY A 706 -1.84 36.68 -9.03
CA GLY A 706 -2.38 35.58 -9.83
C GLY A 706 -1.67 34.25 -9.62
N ASP A 707 -0.86 34.13 -8.57
CA ASP A 707 -0.13 32.92 -8.20
C ASP A 707 -0.93 32.08 -7.21
N TYR A 708 -0.79 30.75 -7.29
CA TYR A 708 -1.49 29.79 -6.40
C TYR A 708 -0.60 29.44 -5.21
N ASP A 709 -0.37 30.42 -4.32
CA ASP A 709 0.47 30.19 -3.15
C ASP A 709 -0.26 29.50 -2.00
N ASP A 710 0.53 28.91 -1.12
CA ASP A 710 0.05 28.29 0.10
C ASP A 710 -0.60 29.36 0.98
N TRP A 711 -1.55 29.00 1.82
CA TRP A 711 -2.23 29.98 2.66
C TRP A 711 -2.68 29.42 4.00
N ILE A 712 -2.88 30.34 4.94
CA ILE A 712 -3.40 30.10 6.29
C ILE A 712 -4.55 31.07 6.53
N GLU A 713 -5.67 30.57 7.04
CA GLU A 713 -6.81 31.35 7.47
C GLU A 713 -6.91 31.42 9.00
N LEU A 714 -7.16 32.63 9.51
CA LEU A 714 -7.48 32.89 10.91
C LEU A 714 -8.97 33.27 11.06
N TYR A 715 -9.60 32.76 12.12
CA TYR A 715 -11.00 33.04 12.46
C TYR A 715 -11.12 33.71 13.84
N ASN A 716 -11.93 34.77 13.92
CA ASN A 716 -12.32 35.43 15.17
C ASN A 716 -13.69 34.93 15.64
N ALA A 717 -13.70 34.00 16.60
CA ALA A 717 -14.95 33.46 17.19
C ALA A 717 -15.60 34.42 18.22
N GLY A 718 -14.99 35.58 18.45
CA GLY A 718 -15.45 36.58 19.41
C GLY A 718 -16.61 37.45 18.92
N THR A 719 -17.08 38.32 19.82
CA THR A 719 -18.17 39.28 19.55
C THR A 719 -17.67 40.70 19.30
N GLU A 720 -16.35 40.92 19.35
CA GLU A 720 -15.69 42.21 19.15
C GLU A 720 -14.57 42.05 18.11
N ASP A 721 -14.20 43.13 17.45
CA ASP A 721 -13.07 43.16 16.51
C ASP A 721 -11.75 42.89 17.25
N ILE A 722 -10.85 42.11 16.65
CA ILE A 722 -9.54 41.80 17.25
C ILE A 722 -8.43 42.42 16.39
N ASP A 723 -7.62 43.28 17.01
CA ASP A 723 -6.38 43.80 16.44
C ASP A 723 -5.27 42.77 16.62
N LEU A 724 -4.76 42.26 15.49
CA LEU A 724 -3.65 41.30 15.45
C LEU A 724 -2.28 41.97 15.46
N GLY A 725 -2.23 43.31 15.40
CA GLY A 725 -0.98 44.05 15.32
C GLY A 725 0.00 43.68 16.42
N GLY A 726 1.15 43.12 16.02
CA GLY A 726 2.21 42.67 16.94
C GLY A 726 2.13 41.19 17.36
N MET A 727 1.08 40.46 16.99
CA MET A 727 1.01 39.01 17.13
C MET A 727 1.97 38.33 16.13
N HIS A 728 2.25 37.04 16.31
CA HIS A 728 3.19 36.30 15.49
C HIS A 728 2.58 35.02 14.91
N LEU A 729 3.02 34.68 13.70
CA LEU A 729 2.75 33.40 13.03
C LEU A 729 4.06 32.68 12.74
N THR A 730 4.02 31.36 12.70
CA THR A 730 5.19 30.51 12.44
C THR A 730 4.80 29.15 11.86
N ASP A 731 5.59 28.61 10.94
CA ASP A 731 5.56 27.20 10.49
C ASP A 731 6.48 26.31 11.35
N ASN A 732 7.23 26.93 12.25
CA ASN A 732 8.07 26.27 13.23
C ASN A 732 7.75 26.82 14.62
N ILE A 733 6.92 26.10 15.34
CA ILE A 733 6.51 26.39 16.73
C ILE A 733 7.68 26.50 17.72
N GLY A 734 8.86 25.95 17.40
CA GLY A 734 10.09 26.17 18.15
C GLY A 734 10.66 27.59 18.00
N SER A 735 10.15 28.35 17.02
CA SER A 735 10.50 29.72 16.69
C SER A 735 9.25 30.62 16.67
N ALA A 736 8.67 30.86 17.85
CA ALA A 736 7.40 31.60 18.05
C ALA A 736 7.36 33.07 17.53
N THR A 737 8.42 33.55 16.87
CA THR A 737 8.57 34.94 16.42
C THR A 737 8.88 35.07 14.93
N GLN A 738 8.68 34.00 14.15
CA GLN A 738 9.10 33.93 12.75
C GLN A 738 8.49 35.06 11.89
N PHE A 739 7.18 35.21 11.90
CA PHE A 739 6.48 36.29 11.21
C PHE A 739 5.78 37.21 12.21
N HIS A 740 5.95 38.52 12.07
CA HIS A 740 5.30 39.53 12.89
C HIS A 740 4.14 40.16 12.11
N ILE A 741 2.91 40.01 12.60
CA ILE A 741 1.72 40.54 11.95
C ILE A 741 1.74 42.09 12.00
N PRO A 742 1.64 42.78 10.85
CA PRO A 742 1.72 44.23 10.79
C PRO A 742 0.69 44.94 11.68
N ALA A 743 1.08 46.11 12.21
CA ALA A 743 0.17 46.92 13.01
C ALA A 743 -1.03 47.42 12.19
N GLY A 744 -2.24 47.32 12.75
CA GLY A 744 -3.49 47.72 12.09
C GLY A 744 -4.20 46.60 11.33
N THR A 745 -3.68 45.37 11.35
CA THR A 745 -4.39 44.18 10.88
C THR A 745 -5.50 43.82 11.86
N VAL A 746 -6.75 43.84 11.41
CA VAL A 746 -7.93 43.59 12.26
C VAL A 746 -8.79 42.51 11.64
N ILE A 747 -9.21 41.53 12.45
CA ILE A 747 -10.28 40.59 12.07
C ILE A 747 -11.58 41.06 12.76
N PRO A 748 -12.64 41.40 12.00
CA PRO A 748 -13.94 41.75 12.59
C PRO A 748 -14.52 40.62 13.44
N ALA A 749 -15.45 40.95 14.34
CA ALA A 749 -16.20 39.93 15.09
C ALA A 749 -16.86 38.89 14.15
N GLY A 750 -16.58 37.60 14.34
CA GLY A 750 -17.06 36.53 13.45
C GLY A 750 -16.44 36.52 12.05
N GLY A 751 -15.39 37.31 11.81
CA GLY A 751 -14.71 37.42 10.52
C GLY A 751 -13.54 36.45 10.34
N TYR A 752 -13.04 36.39 9.11
CA TYR A 752 -11.93 35.54 8.66
C TYR A 752 -10.84 36.40 8.02
N LEU A 753 -9.59 35.93 8.08
CA LEU A 753 -8.44 36.56 7.43
C LEU A 753 -7.54 35.50 6.82
N VAL A 754 -7.35 35.57 5.49
CA VAL A 754 -6.42 34.72 4.74
C VAL A 754 -5.06 35.41 4.64
N LEU A 755 -3.98 34.65 4.82
CA LEU A 755 -2.60 35.07 4.74
C LEU A 755 -1.81 34.09 3.86
N TRP A 756 -0.93 34.60 3.00
CA TRP A 756 -0.21 33.80 2.00
C TRP A 756 1.14 33.32 2.52
N ALA A 757 1.39 32.01 2.54
CA ALA A 757 2.65 31.40 2.98
C ALA A 757 3.57 31.14 1.77
N ASP A 758 4.23 32.18 1.28
CA ASP A 758 4.96 32.16 0.00
C ASP A 758 6.45 32.59 0.10
N ARG A 759 6.91 32.95 1.31
CA ARG A 759 8.22 33.56 1.61
C ARG A 759 8.38 35.02 1.17
N ASP A 760 7.29 35.78 1.05
CA ASP A 760 7.32 37.24 0.94
C ASP A 760 7.04 37.92 2.31
N TRP A 761 6.75 39.22 2.38
CA TRP A 761 6.60 39.95 3.64
C TRP A 761 5.78 41.25 3.57
N GLU A 762 5.16 41.55 2.42
CA GLU A 762 4.27 42.70 2.24
C GLU A 762 2.82 42.25 1.97
N GLY A 763 1.83 43.13 2.11
CA GLY A 763 0.48 42.91 1.55
C GLY A 763 -0.44 41.84 2.16
N GLY A 764 0.02 41.01 3.10
CA GLY A 764 -0.73 39.82 3.57
C GLY A 764 0.07 38.51 3.43
N HIS A 765 1.27 38.62 2.86
CA HIS A 765 2.20 37.53 2.63
C HIS A 765 3.14 37.30 3.82
N LEU A 766 3.46 36.04 4.07
CA LEU A 766 4.23 35.54 5.20
C LEU A 766 5.66 35.22 4.76
N ASN A 767 6.62 35.44 5.65
CA ASN A 767 8.04 35.24 5.37
C ASN A 767 8.50 33.77 5.38
N PHE A 768 7.54 32.85 5.27
CA PHE A 768 7.75 31.42 5.25
C PHE A 768 6.73 30.77 4.31
N LYS A 769 6.97 29.51 3.96
CA LYS A 769 6.12 28.73 3.05
C LYS A 769 5.89 27.36 3.65
N LEU A 770 4.67 26.86 3.48
CA LEU A 770 4.27 25.62 4.11
C LEU A 770 4.90 24.39 3.44
N SER A 771 5.11 23.33 4.21
CA SER A 771 5.55 22.03 3.74
C SER A 771 4.36 21.17 3.34
N GLY A 772 4.28 20.78 2.07
CA GLY A 772 3.28 19.81 1.60
C GLY A 772 3.37 18.42 2.26
N ALA A 773 4.47 18.11 2.96
CA ALA A 773 4.63 16.88 3.75
C ALA A 773 3.97 16.94 5.13
N GLY A 774 3.34 18.06 5.49
CA GLY A 774 2.76 18.28 6.81
C GLY A 774 3.76 18.90 7.78
N GLU A 775 3.28 19.80 8.61
CA GLU A 775 4.03 20.48 9.68
C GLU A 775 3.08 21.22 10.63
N TYR A 776 3.64 21.99 11.55
CA TYR A 776 2.86 22.80 12.48
C TYR A 776 2.73 24.25 12.04
N VAL A 777 1.55 24.82 12.17
CA VAL A 777 1.33 26.27 12.14
C VAL A 777 0.97 26.74 13.54
N GLY A 778 1.63 27.80 14.02
CA GLY A 778 1.38 28.39 15.34
C GLY A 778 1.07 29.88 15.29
N LEU A 779 0.07 30.31 16.06
CA LEU A 779 -0.34 31.70 16.28
C LEU A 779 -0.02 32.10 17.73
N PHE A 780 0.67 33.21 17.91
CA PHE A 780 1.18 33.67 19.20
C PHE A 780 0.85 35.15 19.47
N ASP A 781 0.55 35.48 20.73
CA ASP A 781 0.22 36.85 21.16
C ASP A 781 1.45 37.78 21.12
N SER A 782 1.17 39.08 20.93
CA SER A 782 2.07 40.21 21.09
C SER A 782 2.47 40.49 22.53
N GLN A 783 1.63 40.11 23.51
CA GLN A 783 1.85 40.44 24.92
C GLN A 783 2.62 39.37 25.70
N ALA A 784 3.52 39.87 26.55
CA ALA A 784 4.28 39.18 27.60
C ALA A 784 5.46 38.29 27.17
N GLY A 785 6.58 38.91 26.77
CA GLY A 785 7.98 38.47 27.00
C GLY A 785 8.46 37.11 26.46
N TYR A 786 7.55 36.24 26.02
CA TYR A 786 7.76 34.88 25.54
C TYR A 786 6.71 34.45 24.49
N TYR A 787 5.85 35.37 24.02
CA TYR A 787 4.83 35.15 22.99
C TYR A 787 3.85 34.04 23.37
N ALA A 788 2.79 34.35 24.12
CA ALA A 788 1.85 33.32 24.59
C ALA A 788 1.15 32.65 23.40
N PRO A 789 1.12 31.30 23.29
CA PRO A 789 0.43 30.62 22.20
C PRO A 789 -1.07 30.90 22.30
N ILE A 790 -1.63 31.35 21.18
CA ILE A 790 -3.05 31.58 20.98
C ILE A 790 -3.66 30.34 20.34
N ASP A 791 -3.05 29.77 19.30
CA ASP A 791 -3.51 28.51 18.69
C ASP A 791 -2.34 27.81 17.97
N ALA A 792 -2.43 26.50 17.81
CA ALA A 792 -1.46 25.74 17.03
C ALA A 792 -2.13 24.51 16.41
N VAL A 793 -1.77 24.19 15.18
CA VAL A 793 -2.29 23.03 14.44
C VAL A 793 -1.14 22.31 13.76
N TYR A 794 -1.14 20.98 13.86
CA TYR A 794 -0.43 20.13 12.91
C TYR A 794 -1.37 19.78 11.77
N PHE A 795 -0.94 19.98 10.53
CA PHE A 795 -1.64 19.43 9.38
C PHE A 795 -0.82 18.27 8.81
N PRO A 796 -1.48 17.15 8.43
CA PRO A 796 -0.80 15.99 7.85
C PRO A 796 -0.32 16.30 6.42
N PRO A 797 0.49 15.42 5.80
CA PRO A 797 0.81 15.51 4.38
C PRO A 797 -0.41 15.86 3.52
N GLN A 798 -0.29 16.88 2.68
CA GLN A 798 -1.40 17.43 1.91
C GLN A 798 -1.49 16.75 0.54
N THR A 799 -2.73 16.57 0.08
CA THR A 799 -3.01 16.34 -1.34
C THR A 799 -3.15 17.70 -2.01
N PRO A 800 -2.62 17.92 -3.23
CA PRO A 800 -2.81 19.17 -3.94
C PRO A 800 -4.28 19.59 -3.96
N ASP A 801 -4.53 20.87 -3.67
CA ASP A 801 -5.85 21.51 -3.76
C ASP A 801 -6.91 21.00 -2.77
N VAL A 802 -6.49 20.24 -1.75
CA VAL A 802 -7.31 19.82 -0.61
C VAL A 802 -6.80 20.55 0.62
N SER A 803 -7.63 21.42 1.20
CA SER A 803 -7.28 22.17 2.41
C SER A 803 -7.48 21.32 3.66
N TRP A 804 -6.86 21.74 4.77
CA TRP A 804 -7.05 21.17 6.08
C TRP A 804 -7.72 22.22 6.97
N GLY A 805 -8.93 21.95 7.44
CA GLY A 805 -9.73 22.96 8.16
C GLY A 805 -10.53 22.44 9.34
N ARG A 806 -10.92 23.35 10.23
CA ARG A 806 -11.78 23.08 11.39
C ARG A 806 -13.25 23.00 10.98
N PHE A 807 -13.98 21.99 11.43
CA PHE A 807 -15.43 21.96 11.24
C PHE A 807 -16.16 21.51 12.50
N PRO A 808 -17.08 22.33 13.05
CA PRO A 808 -17.37 23.73 12.70
C PRO A 808 -16.19 24.70 12.94
N ASP A 809 -16.27 25.93 12.40
CA ASP A 809 -15.20 26.93 12.55
C ASP A 809 -14.81 27.19 14.00
N GLY A 810 -13.51 27.24 14.28
CA GLY A 810 -12.95 27.46 15.62
C GLY A 810 -13.15 26.30 16.62
N ASP A 811 -13.70 25.15 16.19
CA ASP A 811 -13.83 23.95 17.02
C ASP A 811 -12.60 23.03 16.94
N GLY A 812 -12.52 22.00 17.80
CA GLY A 812 -11.37 21.08 17.86
C GLY A 812 -11.26 20.08 16.70
N GLY A 813 -12.34 19.83 15.95
CA GLY A 813 -12.35 18.84 14.86
C GLY A 813 -11.71 19.36 13.57
N TRP A 814 -10.70 18.66 13.05
CA TRP A 814 -10.01 18.97 11.79
C TRP A 814 -10.30 17.95 10.70
N HIS A 815 -10.45 18.42 9.47
CA HIS A 815 -10.86 17.63 8.32
C HIS A 815 -10.12 18.03 7.04
N ALA A 816 -9.90 17.07 6.16
CA ALA A 816 -9.52 17.35 4.77
C ALA A 816 -10.76 17.88 4.03
N MET A 817 -10.59 18.98 3.32
CA MET A 817 -11.66 19.70 2.63
C MET A 817 -11.35 19.73 1.14
N THR A 818 -12.05 18.90 0.37
CA THR A 818 -11.95 18.82 -1.10
C THR A 818 -12.57 20.04 -1.79
N THR A 819 -13.32 20.86 -1.03
CA THR A 819 -13.81 22.18 -1.46
C THR A 819 -13.32 23.21 -0.45
N PRO A 820 -12.15 23.83 -0.69
CA PRO A 820 -11.59 24.84 0.22
C PRO A 820 -12.52 26.06 0.39
N THR A 821 -12.50 26.68 1.56
CA THR A 821 -13.42 27.76 1.95
C THR A 821 -12.75 29.07 2.38
N PRO A 822 -11.69 29.55 1.69
CA PRO A 822 -10.96 30.73 2.10
C PRO A 822 -11.85 31.99 2.15
N GLY A 823 -11.75 32.73 3.25
CA GLY A 823 -12.49 33.93 3.54
C GLY A 823 -13.92 33.69 4.05
N GLY A 824 -14.30 32.46 4.37
CA GLY A 824 -15.66 32.10 4.78
C GLY A 824 -15.77 30.86 5.67
N PRO A 825 -17.00 30.47 6.05
CA PRO A 825 -17.21 29.32 6.92
C PRO A 825 -16.85 27.99 6.26
N ASN A 826 -16.17 27.11 7.00
CA ASN A 826 -15.78 25.79 6.52
C ASN A 826 -16.98 24.87 6.24
N LEU A 827 -16.87 24.02 5.21
CA LEU A 827 -17.90 23.07 4.78
C LEU A 827 -17.30 21.70 4.44
N LEU A 828 -17.95 20.61 4.87
CA LEU A 828 -17.62 19.25 4.44
C LEU A 828 -18.37 18.84 3.17
N GLU A 829 -17.81 17.88 2.44
CA GLU A 829 -18.42 17.29 1.23
C GLU A 829 -19.72 16.54 1.57
N GLN A 830 -20.82 16.95 0.92
CA GLN A 830 -22.13 16.31 1.08
C GLN A 830 -22.14 14.88 0.51
N PRO A 831 -23.09 14.01 0.90
CA PRO A 831 -23.22 12.68 0.31
C PRO A 831 -23.34 12.71 -1.22
N GLN A 832 -22.64 11.81 -1.90
CA GLN A 832 -22.68 11.65 -3.36
C GLN A 832 -23.05 10.21 -3.72
N PHE A 833 -23.94 10.04 -4.69
CA PHE A 833 -24.30 8.74 -5.25
C PHE A 833 -23.38 8.43 -6.44
N LEU A 834 -22.46 7.49 -6.28
CA LEU A 834 -21.51 7.08 -7.32
C LEU A 834 -22.13 6.10 -8.31
N GLU A 835 -22.97 5.19 -7.81
CA GLU A 835 -23.64 4.18 -8.62
C GLU A 835 -25.06 3.96 -8.08
N VAL A 836 -26.05 3.82 -8.97
CA VAL A 836 -27.41 3.39 -8.62
C VAL A 836 -27.89 2.39 -9.66
N ALA A 837 -28.27 1.19 -9.22
CA ALA A 837 -28.69 0.10 -10.09
C ALA A 837 -29.92 -0.63 -9.54
N ARG A 838 -30.58 -1.45 -10.40
CA ARG A 838 -31.68 -2.32 -9.99
C ARG A 838 -31.58 -3.71 -10.61
N THR A 839 -32.02 -4.72 -9.87
CA THR A 839 -32.04 -6.12 -10.30
C THR A 839 -33.37 -6.79 -9.89
N PRO A 840 -34.11 -7.42 -10.81
CA PRO A 840 -33.89 -7.45 -12.25
C PRO A 840 -34.15 -6.08 -12.91
N THR A 841 -33.46 -5.80 -14.02
CA THR A 841 -33.64 -4.58 -14.81
C THR A 841 -35.07 -4.45 -15.36
N TRP A 842 -35.64 -5.60 -15.76
CA TRP A 842 -36.98 -5.78 -16.33
C TRP A 842 -37.76 -6.83 -15.52
N PRO A 843 -38.46 -6.41 -14.45
CA PRO A 843 -39.16 -7.35 -13.57
C PRO A 843 -40.44 -7.90 -14.19
N ASP A 844 -40.62 -9.22 -14.09
CA ASP A 844 -41.88 -9.88 -14.40
C ASP A 844 -42.93 -9.65 -13.30
N ALA A 845 -44.20 -9.88 -13.64
CA ALA A 845 -45.30 -9.81 -12.67
C ALA A 845 -45.09 -10.83 -11.54
N GLY A 846 -44.97 -10.34 -10.30
CA GLY A 846 -44.71 -11.19 -9.13
C GLY A 846 -43.25 -11.31 -8.71
N GLU A 847 -42.32 -10.63 -9.38
CA GLU A 847 -40.90 -10.56 -8.97
C GLU A 847 -40.61 -9.33 -8.10
N SER A 848 -39.77 -9.50 -7.08
CA SER A 848 -39.24 -8.41 -6.26
C SER A 848 -38.07 -7.73 -6.96
N VAL A 849 -37.87 -6.43 -6.72
CA VAL A 849 -36.77 -5.65 -7.32
C VAL A 849 -35.82 -5.17 -6.23
N THR A 850 -34.56 -5.53 -6.31
CA THR A 850 -33.50 -4.97 -5.45
C THR A 850 -32.94 -3.71 -6.11
N VAL A 851 -32.94 -2.59 -5.39
CA VAL A 851 -32.24 -1.37 -5.79
C VAL A 851 -31.00 -1.21 -4.93
N THR A 852 -29.85 -0.98 -5.56
CA THR A 852 -28.55 -0.79 -4.91
C THR A 852 -28.01 0.61 -5.20
N ALA A 853 -27.20 1.14 -4.28
CA ALA A 853 -26.52 2.41 -4.42
C ALA A 853 -25.13 2.38 -3.76
N VAL A 854 -24.15 3.06 -4.36
CA VAL A 854 -22.84 3.33 -3.75
C VAL A 854 -22.78 4.81 -3.37
N ILE A 855 -22.53 5.11 -2.09
CA ILE A 855 -22.62 6.46 -1.53
C ILE A 855 -21.31 6.84 -0.81
N THR A 856 -20.70 7.96 -1.20
CA THR A 856 -19.52 8.55 -0.53
C THR A 856 -19.87 9.90 0.09
N ALA A 857 -19.14 10.35 1.09
CA ALA A 857 -19.37 11.63 1.77
C ALA A 857 -18.11 12.06 2.55
N GLY A 858 -17.98 13.35 2.85
CA GLY A 858 -16.91 13.88 3.72
C GLY A 858 -17.12 13.55 5.21
N SER A 859 -18.28 13.00 5.58
CA SER A 859 -18.65 12.49 6.90
C SER A 859 -19.38 11.15 6.74
N PRO A 860 -19.34 10.20 7.70
CA PRO A 860 -20.04 8.93 7.59
C PRO A 860 -21.53 9.09 7.20
N VAL A 861 -21.99 8.30 6.23
CA VAL A 861 -23.40 8.30 5.80
C VAL A 861 -24.25 7.63 6.88
N VAL A 862 -25.19 8.36 7.49
CA VAL A 862 -26.01 7.84 8.60
C VAL A 862 -27.36 7.30 8.14
N SER A 863 -27.83 7.68 6.95
CA SER A 863 -29.03 7.08 6.37
C SER A 863 -29.09 7.20 4.85
N ALA A 864 -29.62 6.17 4.19
CA ALA A 864 -30.09 6.22 2.82
C ALA A 864 -31.55 5.75 2.73
N THR A 865 -32.38 6.50 1.99
CA THR A 865 -33.81 6.25 1.82
C THR A 865 -34.14 6.16 0.34
N LEU A 866 -34.83 5.10 -0.06
CA LEU A 866 -35.42 4.97 -1.38
C LEU A 866 -36.90 5.37 -1.32
N TRP A 867 -37.26 6.37 -2.09
CA TRP A 867 -38.63 6.85 -2.26
C TRP A 867 -39.22 6.24 -3.52
N TYR A 868 -40.32 5.49 -3.43
CA TYR A 868 -40.96 4.85 -4.59
C TYR A 868 -42.47 5.08 -4.66
N ASP A 869 -43.00 5.18 -5.88
CA ASP A 869 -44.42 5.34 -6.19
C ASP A 869 -44.87 4.23 -7.15
N VAL A 870 -45.99 3.58 -6.81
CA VAL A 870 -46.63 2.52 -7.61
C VAL A 870 -48.06 2.94 -8.04
N GLY A 871 -48.31 4.25 -8.11
CA GLY A 871 -49.59 4.87 -8.49
C GLY A 871 -50.38 5.51 -7.34
N ASN A 872 -49.77 5.68 -6.15
CA ASN A 872 -50.42 6.23 -4.95
C ASN A 872 -49.61 7.36 -4.28
N GLY A 873 -48.58 7.89 -4.93
CA GLY A 873 -47.63 8.85 -4.37
C GLY A 873 -46.39 8.16 -3.78
N PHE A 874 -45.27 8.89 -3.72
CA PHE A 874 -44.00 8.40 -3.20
C PHE A 874 -44.07 8.00 -1.71
N GLN A 875 -43.53 6.82 -1.40
CA GLN A 875 -43.41 6.29 -0.04
C GLN A 875 -41.94 5.95 0.26
N PRO A 876 -41.47 6.18 1.51
CA PRO A 876 -40.09 5.92 1.87
C PRO A 876 -39.85 4.44 2.21
N GLY A 877 -38.69 3.93 1.81
CA GLY A 877 -38.12 2.67 2.29
C GLY A 877 -36.67 2.89 2.72
N SER A 878 -36.34 2.51 3.96
CA SER A 878 -34.98 2.60 4.49
C SER A 878 -34.08 1.56 3.83
N MET A 879 -32.99 2.01 3.21
CA MET A 879 -32.00 1.11 2.64
C MET A 879 -31.12 0.54 3.76
N VAL A 880 -30.61 -0.67 3.56
CA VAL A 880 -29.70 -1.37 4.47
C VAL A 880 -28.28 -1.25 3.92
N GLU A 881 -27.35 -0.87 4.78
CA GLU A 881 -25.92 -0.81 4.48
C GLU A 881 -25.35 -2.23 4.29
N GLY A 882 -24.53 -2.40 3.25
CA GLY A 882 -23.81 -3.63 2.92
C GLY A 882 -22.35 -3.55 3.39
N SER A 883 -21.39 -3.83 2.50
CA SER A 883 -19.96 -3.67 2.78
C SER A 883 -19.47 -2.28 2.37
N GLY A 884 -18.96 -1.50 3.33
CA GLY A 884 -18.41 -0.17 3.06
C GLY A 884 -19.47 0.82 2.58
N THR A 885 -19.29 1.40 1.39
CA THR A 885 -20.13 2.48 0.84
C THR A 885 -21.42 2.02 0.14
N SER A 886 -21.76 0.72 0.20
CA SER A 886 -22.89 0.14 -0.53
C SER A 886 -24.19 0.08 0.29
N TRP A 887 -25.32 0.42 -0.32
CA TRP A 887 -26.65 0.47 0.27
C TRP A 887 -27.66 -0.24 -0.62
N GLN A 888 -28.67 -0.92 -0.05
CA GLN A 888 -29.69 -1.60 -0.84
C GLN A 888 -31.09 -1.64 -0.20
N LEU A 889 -32.12 -1.74 -1.03
CA LEU A 889 -33.49 -2.04 -0.61
C LEU A 889 -34.19 -2.97 -1.61
N VAL A 890 -34.95 -3.94 -1.09
CA VAL A 890 -35.80 -4.82 -1.90
C VAL A 890 -37.24 -4.29 -1.92
N LEU A 891 -37.69 -3.85 -3.09
CA LEU A 891 -39.08 -3.51 -3.36
C LEU A 891 -39.92 -4.78 -3.53
N PRO A 892 -41.13 -4.84 -2.94
CA PRO A 892 -41.99 -6.01 -3.03
C PRO A 892 -42.53 -6.20 -4.45
N PRO A 893 -42.91 -7.43 -4.82
CA PRO A 893 -43.52 -7.72 -6.10
C PRO A 893 -44.71 -6.84 -6.45
N GLN A 894 -44.77 -6.40 -7.70
CA GLN A 894 -45.84 -5.56 -8.23
C GLN A 894 -46.67 -6.31 -9.31
N PRO A 895 -47.96 -5.96 -9.50
CA PRO A 895 -48.77 -6.50 -10.58
C PRO A 895 -48.28 -6.07 -11.97
N GLU A 896 -48.57 -6.90 -12.99
CA GLU A 896 -48.35 -6.57 -14.41
C GLU A 896 -48.97 -5.22 -14.78
N GLY A 897 -48.25 -4.40 -15.55
CA GLY A 897 -48.68 -3.07 -15.98
C GLY A 897 -48.55 -1.97 -14.92
N THR A 898 -47.97 -2.26 -13.75
CA THR A 898 -47.67 -1.24 -12.74
C THR A 898 -46.44 -0.44 -13.17
N LEU A 899 -46.61 0.87 -13.32
CA LEU A 899 -45.50 1.80 -13.50
C LEU A 899 -44.93 2.15 -12.14
N VAL A 900 -43.65 1.88 -11.94
CA VAL A 900 -42.93 2.18 -10.70
C VAL A 900 -41.96 3.34 -10.94
N ASP A 901 -42.12 4.41 -10.17
CA ASP A 901 -41.19 5.53 -10.11
C ASP A 901 -40.40 5.48 -8.80
N TYR A 902 -39.10 5.76 -8.81
CA TYR A 902 -38.31 5.88 -7.59
C TYR A 902 -37.14 6.87 -7.66
N TYR A 903 -36.72 7.38 -6.51
CA TYR A 903 -35.51 8.17 -6.31
C TYR A 903 -34.90 7.87 -4.94
N LEU A 904 -33.67 8.32 -4.69
CA LEU A 904 -32.94 8.07 -3.45
C LEU A 904 -32.61 9.39 -2.73
N GLU A 905 -32.53 9.35 -1.41
CA GLU A 905 -32.05 10.41 -0.50
C GLU A 905 -30.95 9.84 0.40
N ALA A 906 -29.82 10.53 0.53
CA ALA A 906 -28.75 10.19 1.47
C ALA A 906 -28.52 11.33 2.47
N VAL A 907 -28.22 10.99 3.72
CA VAL A 907 -27.90 11.92 4.80
C VAL A 907 -26.63 11.47 5.53
N ASP A 908 -25.68 12.37 5.75
CA ASP A 908 -24.46 12.09 6.53
C ASP A 908 -24.57 12.46 8.02
N GLY A 909 -23.52 12.12 8.77
CA GLY A 909 -23.40 12.32 10.22
C GLY A 909 -23.43 13.78 10.66
N VAL A 910 -23.23 14.73 9.75
CA VAL A 910 -23.38 16.18 10.00
C VAL A 910 -24.72 16.73 9.52
N GLY A 911 -25.57 15.89 8.93
CA GLY A 911 -26.95 16.18 8.55
C GLY A 911 -27.13 16.79 7.15
N GLN A 912 -26.08 16.81 6.33
CA GLN A 912 -26.16 17.23 4.92
C GLN A 912 -26.94 16.19 4.11
N ARG A 913 -27.62 16.64 3.03
CA ARG A 913 -28.58 15.81 2.29
C ARG A 913 -28.39 15.91 0.79
N THR A 914 -28.45 14.77 0.11
CA THR A 914 -28.39 14.68 -1.36
C THR A 914 -29.48 13.77 -1.90
N LEU A 915 -30.02 14.12 -3.06
CA LEU A 915 -31.01 13.32 -3.82
C LEU A 915 -30.39 12.73 -5.08
N HIS A 916 -30.86 11.55 -5.49
CA HIS A 916 -30.53 10.94 -6.78
C HIS A 916 -31.78 10.39 -7.50
N PRO A 917 -32.11 10.85 -8.72
CA PRO A 917 -31.45 11.95 -9.44
C PRO A 917 -31.59 13.30 -8.71
N THR A 918 -30.66 14.24 -8.93
CA THR A 918 -30.62 15.53 -8.20
C THR A 918 -31.90 16.36 -8.36
N ALA A 919 -32.60 16.20 -9.49
CA ALA A 919 -33.87 16.88 -9.77
C ALA A 919 -35.11 16.16 -9.16
N ALA A 920 -34.93 15.13 -8.34
CA ALA A 920 -36.04 14.48 -7.63
C ALA A 920 -36.80 15.49 -6.73
N PRO A 921 -38.12 15.29 -6.51
CA PRO A 921 -38.95 14.20 -7.04
C PRO A 921 -39.48 14.47 -8.46
N THR A 922 -39.01 15.53 -9.16
CA THR A 922 -39.50 15.85 -10.51
C THR A 922 -38.91 14.96 -11.60
N VAL A 923 -37.72 14.41 -11.37
CA VAL A 923 -37.08 13.38 -12.21
C VAL A 923 -36.83 12.14 -11.35
N THR A 924 -37.23 10.98 -11.85
CA THR A 924 -37.13 9.69 -11.16
C THR A 924 -36.60 8.60 -12.06
N HIS A 925 -36.07 7.55 -11.45
CA HIS A 925 -35.92 6.25 -12.11
C HIS A 925 -37.29 5.63 -12.32
N ARG A 926 -37.48 4.90 -13.42
CA ARG A 926 -38.78 4.35 -13.82
C ARG A 926 -38.66 2.96 -14.43
N TYR A 927 -39.63 2.08 -14.14
CA TYR A 927 -39.81 0.81 -14.86
C TYR A 927 -41.28 0.39 -14.90
N LEU A 928 -41.66 -0.40 -15.92
CA LEU A 928 -43.00 -0.97 -16.08
C LEU A 928 -42.94 -2.49 -15.88
N VAL A 929 -43.78 -3.01 -14.98
CA VAL A 929 -43.78 -4.43 -14.60
C VAL A 929 -44.40 -5.29 -15.71
N GLY A 930 -43.70 -6.36 -16.11
CA GLY A 930 -44.12 -7.25 -17.19
C GLY A 930 -43.83 -6.71 -18.60
N TYR A 931 -43.08 -5.61 -18.71
CA TYR A 931 -42.57 -5.12 -19.99
C TYR A 931 -41.08 -5.44 -20.13
N ALA A 932 -40.77 -6.30 -21.09
CA ALA A 932 -39.40 -6.53 -21.57
C ALA A 932 -39.23 -5.81 -22.92
N PRO A 933 -38.38 -4.78 -23.00
CA PRO A 933 -38.16 -4.09 -24.26
C PRO A 933 -37.43 -4.98 -25.27
N PRO A 934 -37.60 -4.73 -26.58
CA PRO A 934 -36.85 -5.44 -27.61
C PRO A 934 -35.35 -5.10 -27.56
N THR A 935 -34.50 -6.02 -28.01
CA THR A 935 -33.04 -5.85 -28.01
C THR A 935 -32.57 -5.12 -29.27
N VAL A 936 -32.99 -3.87 -29.40
CA VAL A 936 -32.51 -2.96 -30.46
C VAL A 936 -31.43 -2.06 -29.88
N LEU A 937 -30.28 -2.04 -30.56
CA LEU A 937 -29.07 -1.34 -30.11
C LEU A 937 -28.66 -0.31 -31.15
N ILE A 938 -28.05 0.79 -30.69
CA ILE A 938 -27.30 1.69 -31.55
C ILE A 938 -26.02 0.96 -31.94
N ASN A 939 -25.79 0.77 -33.25
CA ASN A 939 -24.75 -0.13 -33.75
C ASN A 939 -23.55 0.59 -34.35
N GLU A 940 -23.78 1.62 -35.16
CA GLU A 940 -22.74 2.37 -35.85
C GLU A 940 -23.26 3.78 -36.16
N PHE A 941 -22.40 4.78 -36.17
CA PHE A 941 -22.77 6.12 -36.65
C PHE A 941 -21.58 6.82 -37.28
N LEU A 942 -21.88 7.84 -38.08
CA LEU A 942 -20.88 8.67 -38.72
C LEU A 942 -21.35 10.14 -38.66
N ALA A 943 -20.64 10.96 -37.88
CA ALA A 943 -20.99 12.36 -37.60
C ALA A 943 -20.18 13.39 -38.41
N ASP A 944 -19.35 12.94 -39.35
CA ASP A 944 -18.54 13.78 -40.23
C ASP A 944 -18.40 13.10 -41.61
N ASN A 945 -19.48 13.13 -42.40
CA ASN A 945 -19.56 12.48 -43.71
C ASN A 945 -19.26 13.48 -44.83
N GLU A 946 -18.16 13.29 -45.55
CA GLU A 946 -17.77 14.21 -46.62
C GLU A 946 -17.68 13.49 -47.99
N SER A 947 -17.40 12.18 -48.01
CA SER A 947 -17.15 11.49 -49.28
C SER A 947 -17.52 10.00 -49.37
N VAL A 948 -17.93 9.34 -48.28
CA VAL A 948 -18.07 7.87 -48.27
C VAL A 948 -19.49 7.34 -48.46
N ASN A 949 -20.48 7.87 -47.75
CA ASN A 949 -21.85 7.34 -47.79
C ASN A 949 -22.82 8.42 -48.28
N GLN A 950 -23.57 8.15 -49.35
CA GLN A 950 -24.58 9.08 -49.87
C GLN A 950 -25.98 8.64 -49.49
N ASP A 951 -26.84 9.60 -49.21
CA ASP A 951 -28.27 9.39 -49.07
C ASP A 951 -28.99 9.28 -50.43
N GLU A 952 -30.32 9.18 -50.40
CA GLU A 952 -31.16 9.08 -51.59
C GLU A 952 -31.19 10.36 -52.45
N ALA A 953 -30.81 11.52 -51.90
CA ALA A 953 -30.66 12.78 -52.63
C ALA A 953 -29.26 12.96 -53.24
N GLY A 954 -28.30 12.12 -52.85
CA GLY A 954 -26.90 12.16 -53.28
C GLY A 954 -26.03 13.07 -52.40
N GLU A 955 -26.49 13.39 -51.19
CA GLU A 955 -25.82 14.21 -50.18
C GLU A 955 -25.02 13.31 -49.22
N TYR A 956 -23.95 13.85 -48.64
CA TYR A 956 -23.09 13.14 -47.69
C TYR A 956 -23.46 13.58 -46.27
N ASP A 957 -24.60 13.08 -45.78
CA ASP A 957 -25.10 13.46 -44.46
C ASP A 957 -24.71 12.49 -43.36
N ASP A 958 -24.78 12.97 -42.12
CA ASP A 958 -24.52 12.17 -40.94
C ASP A 958 -25.59 11.08 -40.84
N TRP A 959 -25.23 9.94 -40.26
CA TRP A 959 -26.18 8.85 -40.10
C TRP A 959 -25.91 8.03 -38.85
N LEU A 960 -26.98 7.37 -38.42
CA LEU A 960 -27.02 6.41 -37.34
C LEU A 960 -27.57 5.08 -37.86
N GLU A 961 -26.99 3.97 -37.43
CA GLU A 961 -27.49 2.64 -37.67
C GLU A 961 -27.98 1.97 -36.38
N LEU A 962 -29.16 1.37 -36.45
CA LEU A 962 -29.68 0.49 -35.42
C LEU A 962 -29.56 -0.98 -35.82
N TYR A 963 -29.23 -1.83 -34.86
CA TYR A 963 -29.15 -3.28 -35.01
C TYR A 963 -30.21 -3.98 -34.14
N ASN A 964 -30.95 -4.91 -34.74
CA ASN A 964 -31.88 -5.76 -34.01
C ASN A 964 -31.21 -7.10 -33.61
N ALA A 965 -30.86 -7.24 -32.34
CA ALA A 965 -30.25 -8.44 -31.78
C ALA A 965 -31.27 -9.55 -31.48
N ASP A 966 -32.57 -9.30 -31.62
CA ASP A 966 -33.60 -10.31 -31.39
C ASP A 966 -33.70 -11.33 -32.54
N ALA A 967 -34.16 -12.53 -32.20
CA ALA A 967 -34.47 -13.59 -33.18
C ALA A 967 -35.78 -13.34 -33.96
N VAL A 968 -36.48 -12.23 -33.70
CA VAL A 968 -37.77 -11.86 -34.30
C VAL A 968 -37.71 -10.43 -34.87
N THR A 969 -38.59 -10.14 -35.83
CA THR A 969 -38.72 -8.76 -36.35
C THR A 969 -39.24 -7.85 -35.25
N VAL A 970 -38.54 -6.76 -35.00
CA VAL A 970 -38.94 -5.71 -34.05
C VAL A 970 -39.64 -4.58 -34.78
N THR A 971 -40.74 -4.08 -34.21
CA THR A 971 -41.37 -2.83 -34.63
C THR A 971 -40.79 -1.67 -33.82
N LEU A 972 -40.47 -0.56 -34.49
CA LEU A 972 -40.04 0.68 -33.84
C LEU A 972 -41.18 1.70 -33.73
N GLU A 973 -42.40 1.32 -34.11
CA GLU A 973 -43.57 2.21 -34.03
C GLU A 973 -43.73 2.76 -32.60
N GLY A 974 -43.77 4.08 -32.48
CA GLY A 974 -43.92 4.76 -31.21
C GLY A 974 -42.62 5.05 -30.46
N MET A 975 -41.51 4.40 -30.82
CA MET A 975 -40.18 4.64 -30.24
C MET A 975 -39.60 5.97 -30.69
N TYR A 976 -38.60 6.45 -29.95
CA TYR A 976 -37.97 7.74 -30.19
C TYR A 976 -36.45 7.63 -30.27
N LEU A 977 -35.85 8.52 -31.06
CA LEU A 977 -34.42 8.76 -31.19
C LEU A 977 -34.11 10.22 -30.87
N THR A 978 -32.97 10.47 -30.23
CA THR A 978 -32.53 11.82 -29.87
C THR A 978 -31.01 11.92 -29.86
N ASP A 979 -30.48 13.10 -30.18
CA ASP A 979 -29.10 13.58 -29.94
C ASP A 979 -28.98 14.39 -28.62
N ASP A 980 -30.06 14.47 -27.84
CA ASP A 980 -30.12 15.14 -26.54
C ASP A 980 -30.90 14.26 -25.56
N LEU A 981 -30.20 13.67 -24.60
CA LEU A 981 -30.80 12.71 -23.64
C LEU A 981 -31.79 13.40 -22.69
N SER A 982 -31.77 14.74 -22.60
CA SER A 982 -32.77 15.51 -21.86
C SER A 982 -34.08 15.71 -22.63
N GLU A 983 -34.07 15.49 -23.94
CA GLU A 983 -35.24 15.52 -24.83
C GLU A 983 -35.54 14.13 -25.44
N PRO A 984 -35.99 13.13 -24.65
CA PRO A 984 -36.12 11.73 -25.10
C PRO A 984 -37.18 11.49 -26.21
N THR A 985 -37.96 12.52 -26.57
CA THR A 985 -39.04 12.44 -27.57
C THR A 985 -38.75 13.24 -28.84
N LYS A 986 -37.49 13.63 -29.05
CA LYS A 986 -37.08 14.57 -30.11
C LYS A 986 -37.55 14.13 -31.50
N TRP A 987 -37.21 12.91 -31.91
CA TRP A 987 -37.66 12.35 -33.18
C TRP A 987 -38.34 11.00 -32.99
N GLN A 988 -39.55 10.85 -33.50
CA GLN A 988 -40.32 9.60 -33.40
C GLN A 988 -40.16 8.76 -34.68
N PHE A 989 -39.92 7.46 -34.53
CA PHE A 989 -39.88 6.55 -35.68
C PHE A 989 -41.23 6.54 -36.42
N PRO A 990 -41.23 6.56 -37.77
CA PRO A 990 -42.46 6.45 -38.55
C PRO A 990 -43.25 5.19 -38.26
N ALA A 991 -44.58 5.28 -38.28
CA ALA A 991 -45.45 4.13 -38.10
C ALA A 991 -45.17 3.03 -39.14
N GLY A 992 -45.08 1.78 -38.66
CA GLY A 992 -44.77 0.62 -39.49
C GLY A 992 -43.28 0.38 -39.77
N THR A 993 -42.37 1.16 -39.17
CA THR A 993 -40.93 0.91 -39.25
C THR A 993 -40.57 -0.38 -38.51
N THR A 994 -39.86 -1.30 -39.18
CA THR A 994 -39.48 -2.60 -38.61
C THR A 994 -38.05 -2.97 -38.97
N ILE A 995 -37.35 -3.64 -38.05
CA ILE A 995 -36.04 -4.23 -38.30
C ILE A 995 -36.16 -5.76 -38.24
N PRO A 996 -35.78 -6.51 -39.31
CA PRO A 996 -35.80 -7.98 -39.27
C PRO A 996 -34.77 -8.54 -38.26
N PRO A 997 -34.85 -9.84 -37.89
CA PRO A 997 -33.87 -10.47 -37.00
C PRO A 997 -32.44 -10.33 -37.52
N ASN A 998 -31.50 -9.87 -36.68
CA ASN A 998 -30.10 -9.55 -37.06
C ASN A 998 -30.01 -8.54 -38.22
N GLY A 999 -31.05 -7.73 -38.40
CA GLY A 999 -31.12 -6.70 -39.43
C GLY A 999 -30.62 -5.35 -38.94
N TYR A 1000 -30.37 -4.47 -39.89
CA TYR A 1000 -29.87 -3.11 -39.68
C TYR A 1000 -30.87 -2.10 -40.22
N LEU A 1001 -30.95 -0.93 -39.60
CA LEU A 1001 -31.75 0.20 -40.06
C LEU A 1001 -30.91 1.49 -40.00
N LEU A 1002 -30.75 2.13 -41.15
CA LEU A 1002 -30.09 3.42 -41.27
C LEU A 1002 -31.10 4.56 -41.07
N VAL A 1003 -30.70 5.57 -40.30
CA VAL A 1003 -31.40 6.83 -40.09
C VAL A 1003 -30.43 7.95 -40.43
N TRP A 1004 -30.82 8.84 -41.34
CA TRP A 1004 -30.04 10.03 -41.69
C TRP A 1004 -30.30 11.14 -40.66
N CYS A 1005 -29.24 11.71 -40.10
CA CYS A 1005 -29.29 12.76 -39.10
C CYS A 1005 -28.89 14.09 -39.75
N ASP A 1006 -29.80 14.68 -40.53
CA ASP A 1006 -29.50 15.79 -41.46
C ASP A 1006 -30.33 17.07 -41.21
N ARG A 1007 -31.37 16.99 -40.38
CA ARG A 1007 -32.41 18.04 -40.20
C ARG A 1007 -33.29 18.28 -41.43
N ASP A 1008 -33.36 17.35 -42.37
CA ASP A 1008 -34.18 17.45 -43.58
C ASP A 1008 -35.20 16.31 -43.70
N THR A 1009 -36.17 16.32 -42.79
CA THR A 1009 -37.36 15.44 -42.81
C THR A 1009 -38.16 15.45 -44.13
N GLY A 1010 -37.88 16.38 -45.05
CA GLY A 1010 -38.51 16.45 -46.36
C GLY A 1010 -38.01 15.39 -47.35
N GLN A 1011 -36.83 14.80 -47.12
CA GLN A 1011 -36.20 13.86 -48.05
C GLN A 1011 -36.70 12.42 -47.89
N GLY A 1012 -37.16 12.06 -46.70
CA GLY A 1012 -37.71 10.73 -46.47
C GLY A 1012 -38.13 10.51 -45.02
N PRO A 1013 -38.85 9.40 -44.76
CA PRO A 1013 -39.34 9.08 -43.43
C PRO A 1013 -38.24 8.70 -42.43
N LEU A 1014 -37.03 8.37 -42.89
CA LEU A 1014 -35.87 8.03 -42.04
C LEU A 1014 -34.81 9.14 -42.01
N HIS A 1015 -35.23 10.39 -42.27
CA HIS A 1015 -34.42 11.58 -42.06
C HIS A 1015 -34.88 12.24 -40.75
N ALA A 1016 -34.00 12.27 -39.76
CA ALA A 1016 -34.24 12.84 -38.44
C ALA A 1016 -34.19 14.37 -38.48
N ASP A 1017 -34.93 15.01 -37.58
CA ASP A 1017 -34.95 16.47 -37.47
C ASP A 1017 -33.78 17.06 -36.67
N PHE A 1018 -32.76 16.23 -36.40
CA PHE A 1018 -31.51 16.59 -35.75
C PHE A 1018 -30.30 16.13 -36.58
N LYS A 1019 -29.11 16.64 -36.24
CA LYS A 1019 -27.84 16.33 -36.91
C LYS A 1019 -26.75 16.14 -35.87
N LEU A 1020 -25.83 15.21 -36.13
CA LEU A 1020 -24.82 14.84 -35.16
C LEU A 1020 -23.67 15.87 -35.06
N ASN A 1021 -23.04 15.96 -33.89
CA ASN A 1021 -21.91 16.86 -33.66
C ASN A 1021 -20.57 16.12 -33.70
N ARG A 1022 -19.75 16.45 -34.71
CA ARG A 1022 -18.39 15.92 -34.87
C ARG A 1022 -17.47 16.10 -33.66
N ASP A 1023 -17.69 17.07 -32.79
CA ASP A 1023 -16.83 17.30 -31.62
C ASP A 1023 -17.23 16.43 -30.41
N GLY A 1024 -18.36 15.72 -30.51
CA GLY A 1024 -18.91 14.85 -29.48
C GLY A 1024 -20.22 15.37 -28.88
N GLU A 1025 -21.10 14.43 -28.55
CA GLU A 1025 -22.41 14.62 -27.92
C GLU A 1025 -22.99 13.26 -27.50
N GLU A 1026 -24.31 13.15 -27.38
CA GLU A 1026 -25.03 11.98 -26.91
C GLU A 1026 -26.07 11.50 -27.93
N ILE A 1027 -26.38 10.19 -27.93
CA ILE A 1027 -27.41 9.56 -28.74
C ILE A 1027 -28.24 8.67 -27.83
N GLY A 1028 -29.56 8.74 -27.93
CA GLY A 1028 -30.47 7.90 -27.16
C GLY A 1028 -31.56 7.28 -28.00
N LEU A 1029 -31.81 5.99 -27.78
CA LEU A 1029 -32.96 5.23 -28.27
C LEU A 1029 -33.91 4.97 -27.10
N PHE A 1030 -35.17 5.36 -27.23
CA PHE A 1030 -36.18 5.27 -26.17
C PHE A 1030 -37.42 4.49 -26.62
N ALA A 1031 -37.99 3.72 -25.68
CA ALA A 1031 -39.29 3.08 -25.85
C ALA A 1031 -40.40 4.12 -26.02
N ASP A 1032 -41.59 3.68 -26.41
CA ASP A 1032 -42.73 4.58 -26.57
C ASP A 1032 -43.24 5.16 -25.22
N ASP A 1033 -44.12 6.16 -25.33
CA ASP A 1033 -44.74 6.83 -24.17
C ASP A 1033 -45.59 5.87 -23.31
N ALA A 1034 -46.21 4.85 -23.91
CA ALA A 1034 -47.05 3.90 -23.19
C ALA A 1034 -46.23 2.97 -22.28
N HIS A 1035 -44.96 2.76 -22.61
CA HIS A 1035 -43.98 2.06 -21.79
C HIS A 1035 -43.14 3.01 -20.93
N GLY A 1036 -43.47 4.31 -20.93
CA GLY A 1036 -42.90 5.31 -20.02
C GLY A 1036 -41.56 5.90 -20.46
N LEU A 1037 -41.24 5.89 -21.77
CA LEU A 1037 -39.99 6.42 -22.34
C LEU A 1037 -38.73 5.82 -21.70
N VAL A 1038 -38.75 4.50 -21.53
CA VAL A 1038 -37.61 3.76 -21.01
C VAL A 1038 -36.45 3.82 -22.01
N PRO A 1039 -35.21 4.18 -21.60
CA PRO A 1039 -34.06 4.13 -22.49
C PRO A 1039 -33.74 2.67 -22.86
N LEU A 1040 -33.62 2.39 -24.15
CA LEU A 1040 -33.29 1.08 -24.71
C LEU A 1040 -31.78 0.95 -24.95
N ASP A 1041 -31.16 1.97 -25.54
CA ASP A 1041 -29.71 2.08 -25.70
C ASP A 1041 -29.29 3.56 -25.72
N ARG A 1042 -28.08 3.86 -25.26
CA ARG A 1042 -27.53 5.22 -25.19
C ARG A 1042 -26.03 5.20 -25.41
N LEU A 1043 -25.52 6.25 -26.05
CA LEU A 1043 -24.10 6.47 -26.26
C LEU A 1043 -23.76 7.94 -26.01
N VAL A 1044 -22.71 8.21 -25.24
CA VAL A 1044 -22.05 9.53 -25.23
C VAL A 1044 -20.72 9.35 -25.96
N PHE A 1045 -20.46 10.13 -26.99
CA PHE A 1045 -19.29 10.01 -27.85
C PHE A 1045 -18.49 11.31 -27.88
N GLY A 1046 -17.16 11.18 -28.03
CA GLY A 1046 -16.24 12.31 -28.16
C GLY A 1046 -15.98 12.71 -29.63
N PRO A 1047 -14.92 13.47 -29.91
CA PRO A 1047 -14.59 13.91 -31.26
C PRO A 1047 -14.50 12.77 -32.29
N GLN A 1048 -15.14 12.98 -33.44
CA GLN A 1048 -15.24 12.05 -34.56
C GLN A 1048 -14.29 12.45 -35.70
N LEU A 1049 -14.00 11.48 -36.57
CA LEU A 1049 -13.08 11.64 -37.70
C LEU A 1049 -13.87 11.66 -39.00
N GLU A 1050 -13.46 12.53 -39.93
CA GLU A 1050 -14.01 12.64 -41.28
C GLU A 1050 -14.00 11.27 -41.98
N ASP A 1051 -15.15 10.88 -42.54
CA ASP A 1051 -15.37 9.65 -43.32
C ASP A 1051 -15.05 8.32 -42.60
N ILE A 1052 -14.96 8.35 -41.26
CA ILE A 1052 -14.74 7.18 -40.41
C ILE A 1052 -15.88 7.11 -39.39
N SER A 1053 -16.60 5.99 -39.39
CA SER A 1053 -17.68 5.75 -38.45
C SER A 1053 -17.14 5.25 -37.11
N TYR A 1054 -17.97 5.34 -36.07
CA TYR A 1054 -17.72 4.74 -34.77
C TYR A 1054 -18.84 3.75 -34.48
N GLY A 1055 -18.49 2.50 -34.18
CA GLY A 1055 -19.48 1.41 -34.10
C GLY A 1055 -19.08 0.26 -33.19
N ARG A 1056 -20.08 -0.54 -32.81
CA ARG A 1056 -19.92 -1.75 -32.00
C ARG A 1056 -19.25 -2.85 -32.80
N LEU A 1057 -18.18 -3.43 -32.28
CA LEU A 1057 -17.38 -4.46 -32.96
C LEU A 1057 -17.19 -5.71 -32.08
N PRO A 1058 -17.88 -6.83 -32.34
CA PRO A 1058 -18.88 -7.07 -33.40
C PRO A 1058 -20.24 -6.38 -33.10
N ASP A 1059 -21.21 -6.51 -34.02
CA ASP A 1059 -22.54 -5.87 -33.90
C ASP A 1059 -23.21 -6.15 -32.56
N GLY A 1060 -23.76 -5.11 -31.94
CA GLY A 1060 -24.41 -5.19 -30.64
C GLY A 1060 -23.50 -5.51 -29.45
N ALA A 1061 -22.17 -5.55 -29.60
CA ALA A 1061 -21.23 -5.73 -28.49
C ALA A 1061 -21.03 -4.45 -27.66
N ASP A 1062 -20.54 -4.58 -26.42
CA ASP A 1062 -20.22 -3.42 -25.56
C ASP A 1062 -18.97 -2.65 -26.02
N THR A 1063 -18.18 -3.21 -26.94
CA THR A 1063 -16.94 -2.62 -27.44
C THR A 1063 -17.18 -1.75 -28.67
N TRP A 1064 -16.87 -0.46 -28.55
CA TRP A 1064 -16.91 0.51 -29.64
C TRP A 1064 -15.52 0.78 -30.21
N ASP A 1065 -15.39 0.82 -31.54
CA ASP A 1065 -14.14 1.15 -32.24
C ASP A 1065 -14.43 1.98 -33.50
N PHE A 1066 -13.40 2.66 -34.01
CA PHE A 1066 -13.51 3.37 -35.28
C PHE A 1066 -13.47 2.37 -36.45
N ILE A 1067 -14.42 2.50 -37.39
CA ILE A 1067 -14.60 1.59 -38.51
C ILE A 1067 -14.28 2.32 -39.82
N ALA A 1068 -13.30 1.81 -40.54
CA ALA A 1068 -12.85 2.33 -41.83
C ALA A 1068 -12.57 1.18 -42.82
N PRO A 1069 -13.30 1.07 -43.95
CA PRO A 1069 -14.42 1.92 -44.35
C PRO A 1069 -15.69 1.67 -43.50
N PRO A 1070 -16.60 2.65 -43.36
CA PRO A 1070 -17.88 2.48 -42.68
C PRO A 1070 -18.73 1.34 -43.26
N THR A 1071 -19.61 0.76 -42.44
CA THR A 1071 -20.37 -0.46 -42.75
C THR A 1071 -21.90 -0.32 -42.76
N PRO A 1072 -22.50 0.76 -43.33
CA PRO A 1072 -23.94 0.92 -43.29
C PRO A 1072 -24.68 -0.21 -44.00
N GLY A 1073 -25.68 -0.75 -43.30
CA GLY A 1073 -26.58 -1.83 -43.71
C GLY A 1073 -25.98 -3.23 -43.63
N VAL A 1074 -24.76 -3.40 -43.08
CA VAL A 1074 -24.07 -4.70 -43.00
C VAL A 1074 -23.33 -4.88 -41.67
N SER A 1075 -22.86 -6.10 -41.41
CA SER A 1075 -22.18 -6.43 -40.14
C SER A 1075 -20.83 -5.75 -39.97
N ASN A 1076 -20.60 -5.15 -38.80
CA ASN A 1076 -19.31 -4.60 -38.37
C ASN A 1076 -18.24 -5.69 -38.19
N GLY A 1077 -18.66 -6.92 -37.87
CA GLY A 1077 -17.78 -8.04 -37.50
C GLY A 1077 -16.85 -8.54 -38.61
N ASP A 1078 -17.11 -8.18 -39.87
CA ASP A 1078 -16.32 -8.63 -41.04
C ASP A 1078 -15.16 -7.69 -41.40
N VAL A 1079 -14.94 -6.60 -40.65
CA VAL A 1079 -13.91 -5.58 -40.94
C VAL A 1079 -12.57 -5.88 -40.25
N LYS A 1080 -11.46 -5.75 -40.99
CA LYS A 1080 -10.10 -5.89 -40.43
C LYS A 1080 -9.78 -4.69 -39.53
N ARG A 1081 -9.53 -4.93 -38.22
CA ARG A 1081 -9.05 -3.91 -37.26
C ARG A 1081 -8.00 -2.98 -37.88
N GLY A 1082 -8.35 -1.72 -38.09
CA GLY A 1082 -7.50 -0.72 -38.72
C GLY A 1082 -7.63 0.63 -38.04
N LEU A 1083 -6.50 1.12 -37.51
CA LEU A 1083 -6.25 2.43 -36.86
C LEU A 1083 -6.56 2.58 -35.35
N LYS A 1084 -5.54 2.38 -34.51
CA LYS A 1084 -5.40 3.14 -33.27
C LYS A 1084 -5.04 4.59 -33.62
N ALA A 1085 -6.03 5.46 -33.80
CA ALA A 1085 -5.82 6.89 -34.01
C ALA A 1085 -5.31 7.53 -32.71
N ARG A 1086 -4.10 8.12 -32.75
CA ARG A 1086 -3.56 8.96 -31.67
C ARG A 1086 -4.30 10.30 -31.69
N LEU A 1087 -5.12 10.58 -30.68
CA LEU A 1087 -5.58 11.93 -30.38
C LEU A 1087 -4.36 12.81 -30.07
N ARG A 1088 -4.09 13.81 -30.92
CA ARG A 1088 -3.21 14.95 -30.58
C ARG A 1088 -4.13 16.14 -30.25
N PRO A 1089 -3.98 16.82 -29.11
CA PRO A 1089 -4.66 18.09 -28.88
C PRO A 1089 -4.13 19.11 -29.89
N GLY A 1090 -5.02 19.65 -30.71
CA GLY A 1090 -4.72 20.75 -31.61
C GLY A 1090 -4.36 22.02 -30.83
N LYS A 1091 -3.29 22.70 -31.24
CA LYS A 1091 -3.04 24.08 -30.81
C LYS A 1091 -4.20 24.97 -31.25
N PRO A 1092 -4.69 25.90 -30.40
CA PRO A 1092 -5.62 26.92 -30.84
C PRO A 1092 -4.90 27.88 -31.82
N ARG A 1093 -5.66 28.39 -32.79
CA ARG A 1093 -5.30 29.56 -33.61
C ARG A 1093 -5.95 30.80 -33.05
#